data_AF-A2DHH0-F1
#
_entry.id   AF-A2DHH0-F1
#
_cell.length_a   1.000
_cell.length_b   1.000
_cell.length_c   1.000
_cell.angle_alpha   90.00
_cell.angle_beta   90.00
_cell.angle_gamma   90.00
#
_symmetry.space_group_name_H-M   'P 1'
#
loop_
_entity.id
_entity.type
_entity.pdbx_description
1 polymer ?
#
loop_
_entity_poly.entity_id
_entity_poly.type
_entity_poly.pdbx_seq_one_letter_code
_entity_poly.pdbx_strand_id
1 'polypeptide(L)'
;MKSHLETIVQSLSTEGHTNDENGNILLQYIKTTDVDLAYSNQLTNDPLLSDFIQQIFCILTTIQFDCNLDSSFIDLADSISIFLTNLLSISPYLRDQIVININFDELIHIVFSKIADEGDIRKIEPTKAVIYLKLVALLSSSINTNLTCVNSIATLFKVIIPLLGSPQLGAWACAIIALLARASKSVESYLKSQPSILQVKKELTRLLSSQDIMVVNSALAAHTAIFPVGNESATSIHAAINFITQNGKFVLMKQLARDTILSLKDKAPLAPRELLVLLTSILNSNGADAYFVIDCIRQLNIYHTQFANGIKTTDYLVSLVDYISKCEYDFVSISACHLLQILVEIDPTLFQEIPCNKIFAKIFNRFATLPEKTSVEKLESIFIILILLVQNNSLSEDDVDLLQTEENYLFTCFVRHIELNNAYLSLLIFRFIDECVTYFPNWKSRSNRIAIETQLLPLINNILQTSRNKYAIEFAYYAISDLFSQSSHFYESMIKITTTSNISAYEDKYKSISKLNSEITQNTFKISALSEENTRLKNELEKVKAENSKLKLDSINSSDELAFTKKNNDIAQEKLSDLTKKFQSLQDENKRLQKENEDLSEVVNNNGLATKRILHDNKDLYQQIQLYQTTERSKQKRIEELTEELKARSEEFTKVTINIQKKDAELSIAQNRASSAESKYLILEQKLKEQKDTNKKLCRAAEKIREDMMNAEKRANSLSDDISKIEAQNKKLLDSQKNLMDKNEKYKKQIVEYRELAKKAEQEKNKWETIAKFAQKVKECKREAAEEVFAPMNQCNCKKE
;
A
#
# COMPACT_ATOMS: atom_id res chain seq x y z
N MET A 1 -16.38 28.88 7.49
CA MET A 1 -16.24 29.09 6.03
C MET A 1 -17.57 28.77 5.38
N LYS A 2 -18.01 29.51 4.35
CA LYS A 2 -19.14 29.07 3.51
C LYS A 2 -18.66 27.89 2.69
N SER A 3 -19.42 26.79 2.68
CA SER A 3 -19.06 25.58 1.93
C SER A 3 -19.20 25.85 0.43
N HIS A 4 -18.21 25.43 -0.35
CA HIS A 4 -18.26 25.50 -1.81
C HIS A 4 -19.25 24.47 -2.37
N LEU A 5 -19.45 23.37 -1.64
CA LEU A 5 -20.35 22.28 -2.02
C LEU A 5 -21.80 22.50 -1.56
N GLU A 6 -22.09 23.55 -0.81
CA GLU A 6 -23.42 23.80 -0.21
C GLU A 6 -24.56 23.74 -1.25
N THR A 7 -24.39 24.43 -2.38
CA THR A 7 -25.42 24.50 -3.43
C THR A 7 -25.66 23.15 -4.12
N ILE A 8 -24.59 22.39 -4.41
CA ILE A 8 -24.73 21.10 -5.09
C ILE A 8 -25.26 20.02 -4.14
N VAL A 9 -24.79 19.98 -2.89
CA VAL A 9 -25.27 19.02 -1.89
C VAL A 9 -26.74 19.26 -1.56
N GLN A 10 -27.18 20.52 -1.43
CA GLN A 10 -28.60 20.84 -1.25
C GLN A 10 -29.44 20.42 -2.45
N SER A 11 -28.96 20.66 -3.67
CA SER A 11 -29.67 20.26 -4.90
C SER A 11 -29.82 18.75 -5.00
N LEU A 12 -28.77 17.98 -4.69
CA LEU A 12 -28.80 16.51 -4.70
C LEU A 12 -29.63 15.91 -3.54
N SER A 13 -29.77 16.64 -2.43
CA SER A 13 -30.50 16.18 -1.23
C SER A 13 -31.97 16.60 -1.21
N THR A 14 -32.50 17.21 -2.28
CA THR A 14 -33.88 17.69 -2.30
C THR A 14 -34.86 16.52 -2.40
N GLU A 15 -35.76 16.39 -1.42
CA GLU A 15 -36.75 15.31 -1.36
C GLU A 15 -37.68 15.33 -2.59
N GLY A 16 -37.77 14.19 -3.29
CA GLY A 16 -38.66 14.00 -4.44
C GLY A 16 -37.96 13.84 -5.79
N HIS A 17 -36.65 14.07 -5.89
CA HIS A 17 -35.90 13.80 -7.12
C HIS A 17 -35.76 12.31 -7.41
N THR A 18 -35.92 11.94 -8.67
CA THR A 18 -35.58 10.59 -9.15
C THR A 18 -34.06 10.46 -9.32
N ASN A 19 -33.52 9.24 -9.27
CA ASN A 19 -32.08 9.00 -9.46
C ASN A 19 -31.56 9.57 -10.80
N ASP A 20 -32.40 9.61 -11.83
CA ASP A 20 -32.09 10.17 -13.15
C ASP A 20 -31.96 11.70 -13.12
N GLU A 21 -32.79 12.39 -12.34
CA GLU A 21 -32.70 13.85 -12.14
C GLU A 21 -31.42 14.22 -11.38
N ASN A 22 -31.13 13.49 -10.30
CA ASN A 22 -29.89 13.66 -9.54
C ASN A 22 -28.64 13.38 -10.41
N GLY A 23 -28.70 12.37 -11.29
CA GLY A 23 -27.64 12.08 -12.25
C GLY A 23 -27.40 13.23 -13.24
N ASN A 24 -28.45 13.89 -13.73
CA ASN A 24 -28.33 15.04 -14.64
C ASN A 24 -27.76 16.28 -13.93
N ILE A 25 -28.19 16.56 -12.70
CA ILE A 25 -27.65 17.65 -11.87
C ILE A 25 -26.15 17.45 -11.66
N LEU A 26 -25.75 16.23 -11.30
CA LEU A 26 -24.34 15.88 -11.11
C LEU A 26 -23.54 16.00 -12.41
N LEU A 27 -24.10 15.56 -13.54
CA LEU A 27 -23.43 15.66 -14.84
C LEU A 27 -23.20 17.12 -15.25
N GLN A 28 -24.20 17.98 -15.03
CA GLN A 28 -24.07 19.41 -15.28
C GLN A 28 -22.96 20.01 -14.41
N TYR A 29 -22.94 19.67 -13.12
CA TYR A 29 -21.89 20.11 -12.20
C TYR A 29 -20.50 19.67 -12.67
N ILE A 30 -20.32 18.40 -13.03
CA ILE A 30 -19.04 17.85 -13.52
C ILE A 30 -18.59 18.59 -14.79
N LYS A 31 -19.51 18.87 -15.73
CA LYS A 31 -19.17 19.57 -16.98
C LYS A 31 -18.80 21.03 -16.79
N THR A 32 -19.29 21.68 -15.73
CA THR A 32 -18.99 23.08 -15.42
C THR A 32 -17.79 23.26 -14.49
N THR A 33 -17.31 22.18 -13.88
CA THR A 33 -16.26 22.24 -12.85
C THR A 33 -14.91 21.88 -13.44
N ASP A 34 -14.01 22.87 -13.50
CA ASP A 34 -12.60 22.62 -13.82
C ASP A 34 -11.88 22.09 -12.59
N VAL A 35 -11.45 20.83 -12.66
CA VAL A 35 -10.72 20.17 -11.58
C VAL A 35 -9.25 20.60 -11.63
N ASP A 36 -8.94 21.69 -10.90
CA ASP A 36 -7.58 22.20 -10.73
C ASP A 36 -7.09 22.08 -9.27
N LEU A 37 -5.86 22.55 -9.02
CA LEU A 37 -5.26 22.51 -7.70
C LEU A 37 -6.01 23.40 -6.69
N ALA A 38 -6.51 24.56 -7.13
CA ALA A 38 -7.23 25.48 -6.26
C ALA A 38 -8.56 24.87 -5.79
N TYR A 39 -9.27 24.21 -6.70
CA TYR A 39 -10.48 23.46 -6.44
C TYR A 39 -10.22 22.28 -5.49
N SER A 40 -9.15 21.50 -5.71
CA SER A 40 -8.74 20.42 -4.81
C SER A 40 -8.45 20.91 -3.38
N ASN A 41 -7.80 22.06 -3.23
CA ASN A 41 -7.50 22.64 -1.92
C ASN A 41 -8.77 23.13 -1.22
N GLN A 42 -9.72 23.70 -1.97
CA GLN A 42 -11.02 24.09 -1.43
C GLN A 42 -11.83 22.87 -0.95
N LEU A 43 -11.87 21.81 -1.75
CA LEU A 43 -12.57 20.57 -1.40
C LEU A 43 -12.01 19.88 -0.16
N THR A 44 -10.67 19.84 -0.02
CA THR A 44 -10.02 19.15 1.11
C THR A 44 -10.46 19.71 2.46
N ASN A 45 -10.78 21.01 2.51
CA ASN A 45 -11.20 21.73 3.71
C ASN A 45 -12.72 21.98 3.78
N ASP A 46 -13.51 21.41 2.86
CA ASP A 46 -14.95 21.61 2.83
C ASP A 46 -15.67 20.64 3.79
N PRO A 47 -16.48 21.15 4.75
CA PRO A 47 -17.18 20.30 5.70
C PRO A 47 -18.23 19.37 5.05
N LEU A 48 -18.73 19.71 3.85
CA LEU A 48 -19.74 18.92 3.13
C LEU A 48 -19.12 17.92 2.14
N LEU A 49 -17.80 17.75 2.13
CA LEU A 49 -17.13 16.79 1.26
C LEU A 49 -17.65 15.36 1.47
N SER A 50 -17.84 14.94 2.73
CA SER A 50 -18.34 13.60 3.06
C SER A 50 -19.71 13.33 2.42
N ASP A 51 -20.64 14.26 2.61
CA ASP A 51 -21.99 14.17 2.07
C ASP A 51 -21.98 14.17 0.54
N PHE A 52 -21.18 15.03 -0.08
CA PHE A 52 -21.03 15.08 -1.53
C PHE A 52 -20.50 13.76 -2.12
N ILE A 53 -19.48 13.17 -1.50
CA ILE A 53 -18.94 11.88 -1.93
C ILE A 53 -19.98 10.78 -1.75
N GLN A 54 -20.69 10.73 -0.62
CA GLN A 54 -21.76 9.74 -0.42
C GLN A 54 -22.84 9.85 -1.49
N GLN A 55 -23.28 11.07 -1.84
CA GLN A 55 -24.27 11.29 -2.89
C GLN A 55 -23.78 10.83 -4.28
N ILE A 56 -22.53 11.14 -4.64
CA ILE A 56 -21.92 10.64 -5.88
C ILE A 56 -21.95 9.11 -5.91
N PHE A 57 -21.59 8.47 -4.81
CA PHE A 57 -21.53 7.01 -4.73
C PHE A 57 -22.92 6.36 -4.73
N CYS A 58 -23.91 6.97 -4.08
CA CYS A 58 -25.31 6.54 -4.19
C CYS A 58 -25.81 6.59 -5.64
N ILE A 59 -25.42 7.63 -6.40
CA ILE A 59 -25.77 7.69 -7.83
C ILE A 59 -25.03 6.58 -8.60
N LEU A 60 -23.72 6.40 -8.36
CA LEU A 60 -22.94 5.33 -9.00
C LEU A 60 -23.50 3.93 -8.73
N THR A 61 -24.02 3.65 -7.54
CA THR A 61 -24.57 2.32 -7.21
C THR A 61 -25.87 2.01 -7.93
N THR A 62 -26.55 3.01 -8.44
CA THR A 62 -27.79 2.85 -9.22
C THR A 62 -27.54 2.61 -10.71
N ILE A 63 -26.32 2.87 -11.20
CA ILE A 63 -25.96 2.73 -12.61
C ILE A 63 -25.43 1.31 -12.88
N GLN A 64 -25.92 0.68 -13.96
CA GLN A 64 -25.34 -0.58 -14.43
C GLN A 64 -24.08 -0.29 -15.26
N PHE A 65 -22.94 -0.82 -14.80
CA PHE A 65 -21.68 -0.76 -15.55
C PHE A 65 -21.70 -1.81 -16.67
N ASP A 66 -21.58 -1.35 -17.91
CA ASP A 66 -21.48 -2.23 -19.08
C ASP A 66 -20.33 -1.79 -19.98
N CYS A 67 -19.30 -2.64 -20.08
CA CYS A 67 -18.13 -2.37 -20.91
C CYS A 67 -18.36 -2.70 -22.41
N ASN A 68 -19.51 -3.26 -22.77
CA ASN A 68 -19.79 -3.84 -24.09
C ASN A 68 -20.95 -3.18 -24.85
N LEU A 69 -21.60 -2.13 -24.32
CA LEU A 69 -22.72 -1.43 -24.97
C LEU A 69 -22.44 0.05 -25.25
N ASP A 70 -23.16 0.60 -26.24
CA ASP A 70 -23.17 2.01 -26.66
C ASP A 70 -24.51 2.64 -26.24
N SER A 71 -24.70 2.93 -24.96
CA SER A 71 -25.92 3.58 -24.45
C SER A 71 -25.62 4.87 -23.71
N SER A 72 -26.51 5.86 -23.79
CA SER A 72 -26.37 7.21 -23.20
C SER A 72 -26.23 7.24 -21.67
N PHE A 73 -26.51 6.13 -20.97
CA PHE A 73 -26.31 6.00 -19.52
C PHE A 73 -24.85 5.65 -19.14
N ILE A 74 -24.05 5.16 -20.09
CA ILE A 74 -22.63 4.85 -19.92
C ILE A 74 -21.81 6.15 -19.83
N ASP A 75 -22.27 7.23 -20.46
CA ASP A 75 -21.64 8.56 -20.40
C ASP A 75 -21.61 9.14 -18.97
N LEU A 76 -22.62 8.85 -18.13
CA LEU A 76 -22.69 9.35 -16.75
C LEU A 76 -21.68 8.63 -15.85
N ALA A 77 -21.64 7.29 -15.88
CA ALA A 77 -20.68 6.50 -15.11
C ALA A 77 -19.24 6.81 -15.52
N ASP A 78 -18.98 6.99 -16.83
CA ASP A 78 -17.68 7.39 -17.34
C ASP A 78 -17.32 8.80 -16.89
N SER A 79 -18.24 9.76 -16.99
CA SER A 79 -18.02 11.15 -16.54
C SER A 79 -17.71 11.23 -15.05
N ILE A 80 -18.47 10.51 -14.21
CA ILE A 80 -18.21 10.44 -12.77
C ILE A 80 -16.87 9.76 -12.49
N SER A 81 -16.58 8.64 -13.16
CA SER A 81 -15.32 7.91 -12.95
C SER A 81 -14.10 8.72 -13.37
N ILE A 82 -14.19 9.47 -14.47
CA ILE A 82 -13.15 10.40 -14.93
C ILE A 82 -12.99 11.56 -13.95
N PHE A 83 -14.10 12.16 -13.50
CA PHE A 83 -14.09 13.24 -12.52
C PHE A 83 -13.42 12.82 -11.20
N LEU A 84 -13.84 11.67 -10.63
CA LEU A 84 -13.22 11.10 -9.44
C LEU A 84 -11.75 10.75 -9.68
N THR A 85 -11.41 10.15 -10.82
CA THR A 85 -10.02 9.84 -11.18
C THR A 85 -9.15 11.10 -11.18
N ASN A 86 -9.64 12.21 -11.74
CA ASN A 86 -8.93 13.48 -11.76
C ASN A 86 -8.72 14.02 -10.34
N LEU A 87 -9.76 14.01 -9.49
CA LEU A 87 -9.65 14.42 -8.08
C LEU A 87 -8.64 13.57 -7.30
N LEU A 88 -8.72 12.25 -7.42
CA LEU A 88 -7.84 11.29 -6.73
C LEU A 88 -6.37 11.38 -7.20
N SER A 89 -6.13 11.91 -8.40
CA SER A 89 -4.79 12.05 -8.98
C SER A 89 -4.02 13.28 -8.48
N ILE A 90 -4.73 14.33 -8.02
CA ILE A 90 -4.13 15.62 -7.64
C ILE A 90 -3.49 15.56 -6.26
N SER A 91 -4.23 15.10 -5.26
CA SER A 91 -3.82 15.15 -3.85
C SER A 91 -3.99 13.78 -3.16
N PRO A 92 -2.92 13.21 -2.58
CA PRO A 92 -3.01 12.01 -1.75
C PRO A 92 -3.92 12.20 -0.52
N TYR A 93 -3.99 13.41 0.05
CA TYR A 93 -4.88 13.67 1.20
C TYR A 93 -6.35 13.67 0.79
N LEU A 94 -6.68 14.32 -0.33
CA LEU A 94 -8.05 14.29 -0.85
C LEU A 94 -8.46 12.86 -1.19
N ARG A 95 -7.53 12.07 -1.74
CA ARG A 95 -7.72 10.65 -1.99
C ARG A 95 -8.07 9.87 -0.72
N ASP A 96 -7.32 10.07 0.37
CA ASP A 96 -7.61 9.41 1.64
C ASP A 96 -8.98 9.81 2.21
N GLN A 97 -9.37 11.08 2.09
CA GLN A 97 -10.69 11.56 2.52
C GLN A 97 -11.82 10.94 1.68
N ILE A 98 -11.67 10.86 0.36
CA ILE A 98 -12.66 10.19 -0.50
C ILE A 98 -12.79 8.72 -0.11
N VAL A 99 -11.67 8.01 0.08
CA VAL A 99 -11.67 6.57 0.39
C VAL A 99 -12.36 6.25 1.73
N ILE A 100 -12.25 7.13 2.74
CA ILE A 100 -12.93 6.95 4.04
C ILE A 100 -14.46 6.98 3.90
N ASN A 101 -14.98 7.71 2.91
CA ASN A 101 -16.41 7.98 2.76
C ASN A 101 -17.11 7.02 1.78
N ILE A 102 -16.44 5.97 1.32
CA ILE A 102 -16.95 5.06 0.29
C ILE A 102 -17.05 3.62 0.78
N ASN A 103 -18.10 2.92 0.37
CA ASN A 103 -18.20 1.47 0.53
C ASN A 103 -17.46 0.77 -0.61
N PHE A 104 -16.16 0.50 -0.40
CA PHE A 104 -15.30 -0.06 -1.44
C PHE A 104 -15.74 -1.47 -1.86
N ASP A 105 -16.25 -2.30 -0.93
CA ASP A 105 -16.77 -3.64 -1.23
C ASP A 105 -17.95 -3.61 -2.21
N GLU A 106 -18.85 -2.64 -2.04
CA GLU A 106 -20.02 -2.44 -2.89
C GLU A 106 -19.63 -1.89 -4.26
N LEU A 107 -18.73 -0.90 -4.31
CA LEU A 107 -18.19 -0.37 -5.57
C LEU A 107 -17.59 -1.48 -6.44
N ILE A 108 -16.73 -2.33 -5.86
CA ILE A 108 -16.10 -3.43 -6.58
C ILE A 108 -17.15 -4.40 -7.13
N HIS A 109 -18.19 -4.72 -6.35
CA HIS A 109 -19.26 -5.58 -6.80
C HIS A 109 -20.02 -4.95 -7.97
N ILE A 110 -20.39 -3.68 -7.89
CA ILE A 110 -21.14 -2.98 -8.94
C ILE A 110 -20.33 -2.88 -10.23
N VAL A 111 -19.05 -2.51 -10.14
CA VAL A 111 -18.19 -2.30 -11.32
C VAL A 111 -17.85 -3.61 -12.02
N PHE A 112 -17.59 -4.69 -11.27
CA PHE A 112 -17.01 -5.91 -11.85
C PHE A 112 -17.92 -7.14 -11.88
N SER A 113 -19.08 -7.16 -11.20
CA SER A 113 -19.96 -8.35 -11.19
C SER A 113 -20.42 -8.76 -12.59
N LYS A 114 -20.94 -7.80 -13.36
CA LYS A 114 -21.39 -8.05 -14.74
C LYS A 114 -20.26 -8.53 -15.65
N ILE A 115 -19.09 -7.88 -15.54
CA ILE A 115 -17.88 -8.25 -16.28
C ILE A 115 -17.40 -9.66 -15.92
N ALA A 116 -17.52 -10.03 -14.64
CA ALA A 116 -17.15 -11.36 -14.17
C ALA A 116 -18.11 -12.45 -14.66
N ASP A 117 -19.36 -12.12 -14.96
CA ASP A 117 -20.38 -13.05 -15.45
C ASP A 117 -20.33 -13.24 -16.97
N GLU A 118 -19.85 -12.25 -17.72
CA GLU A 118 -19.62 -12.33 -19.16
C GLU A 118 -18.35 -13.16 -19.46
N GLY A 119 -18.53 -14.42 -19.86
CA GLY A 119 -17.49 -15.47 -19.85
C GLY A 119 -16.21 -15.28 -20.68
N ASP A 120 -16.02 -14.17 -21.41
CA ASP A 120 -14.77 -13.88 -22.13
C ASP A 120 -14.22 -12.48 -21.80
N ILE A 121 -13.67 -12.37 -20.58
CA ILE A 121 -13.02 -11.16 -20.01
C ILE A 121 -11.89 -10.61 -20.91
N ARG A 122 -11.35 -11.42 -21.84
CA ARG A 122 -10.28 -10.98 -22.76
C ARG A 122 -10.80 -10.16 -23.95
N LYS A 123 -12.12 -10.13 -24.19
CA LYS A 123 -12.76 -9.35 -25.26
C LYS A 123 -13.21 -7.96 -24.84
N ILE A 124 -13.05 -7.61 -23.57
CA ILE A 124 -13.43 -6.29 -23.05
C ILE A 124 -12.70 -5.20 -23.83
N GLU A 125 -13.44 -4.17 -24.23
CA GLU A 125 -12.87 -3.00 -24.90
C GLU A 125 -11.86 -2.30 -23.97
N PRO A 126 -10.56 -2.23 -24.34
CA PRO A 126 -9.54 -1.69 -23.45
C PRO A 126 -9.78 -0.22 -23.07
N THR A 127 -10.30 0.59 -24.00
CA THR A 127 -10.51 2.04 -23.79
C THR A 127 -11.46 2.31 -22.62
N LYS A 128 -12.60 1.60 -22.57
CA LYS A 128 -13.59 1.73 -21.49
C LYS A 128 -13.08 1.10 -20.19
N ALA A 129 -12.47 -0.09 -20.26
CA ALA A 129 -11.95 -0.78 -19.08
C ALA A 129 -10.86 0.02 -18.34
N VAL A 130 -10.01 0.77 -19.05
CA VAL A 130 -8.98 1.62 -18.42
C VAL A 130 -9.59 2.62 -17.45
N ILE A 131 -10.75 3.22 -17.76
CA ILE A 131 -11.39 4.24 -16.91
C ILE A 131 -11.67 3.68 -15.52
N TYR A 132 -12.34 2.52 -15.47
CA TYR A 132 -12.71 1.88 -14.20
C TYR A 132 -11.52 1.26 -13.47
N LEU A 133 -10.58 0.64 -14.20
CA LEU A 133 -9.35 0.12 -13.59
C LEU A 133 -8.50 1.24 -12.99
N LYS A 134 -8.45 2.41 -13.63
CA LYS A 134 -7.71 3.57 -13.16
C LYS A 134 -8.34 4.15 -11.90
N LEU A 135 -9.67 4.28 -11.85
CA LEU A 135 -10.40 4.66 -10.64
C LEU A 135 -10.11 3.70 -9.49
N VAL A 136 -10.28 2.39 -9.72
CA VAL A 136 -10.08 1.35 -8.69
C VAL A 136 -8.63 1.31 -8.23
N ALA A 137 -7.66 1.45 -9.13
CA ALA A 137 -6.25 1.50 -8.75
C ALA A 137 -5.92 2.72 -7.88
N LEU A 138 -6.47 3.91 -8.20
CA LEU A 138 -6.27 5.12 -7.41
C LEU A 138 -6.94 5.01 -6.04
N LEU A 139 -8.16 4.48 -5.96
CA LEU A 139 -8.82 4.22 -4.68
C LEU A 139 -8.01 3.23 -3.84
N SER A 140 -7.59 2.10 -4.44
CA SER A 140 -6.77 1.06 -3.80
C SER A 140 -5.45 1.55 -3.23
N SER A 141 -4.96 2.70 -3.72
CA SER A 141 -3.69 3.26 -3.35
C SER A 141 -3.69 3.99 -1.99
N SER A 142 -4.88 4.24 -1.41
CA SER A 142 -5.01 4.77 -0.05
C SER A 142 -4.79 3.69 0.99
N ILE A 143 -4.15 4.05 2.10
CA ILE A 143 -3.96 3.18 3.28
C ILE A 143 -5.31 2.84 3.94
N ASN A 144 -6.32 3.70 3.77
CA ASN A 144 -7.65 3.51 4.35
C ASN A 144 -8.53 2.55 3.55
N THR A 145 -8.05 2.07 2.40
CA THR A 145 -8.82 1.12 1.59
C THR A 145 -8.95 -0.20 2.32
N ASN A 146 -10.18 -0.59 2.63
CA ASN A 146 -10.46 -1.87 3.23
C ASN A 146 -11.48 -2.64 2.38
N LEU A 147 -11.01 -3.72 1.76
CA LEU A 147 -11.85 -4.68 1.05
C LEU A 147 -11.99 -5.93 1.92
N THR A 148 -13.20 -6.18 2.42
CA THR A 148 -13.46 -7.19 3.45
C THR A 148 -14.34 -8.35 2.96
N CYS A 149 -15.21 -8.10 1.98
CA CYS A 149 -16.14 -9.08 1.46
C CYS A 149 -15.42 -10.07 0.53
N VAL A 150 -15.42 -11.35 0.89
CA VAL A 150 -14.81 -12.42 0.09
C VAL A 150 -15.41 -12.49 -1.31
N ASN A 151 -16.71 -12.23 -1.47
CA ASN A 151 -17.36 -12.23 -2.77
C ASN A 151 -16.85 -11.09 -3.66
N SER A 152 -16.76 -9.86 -3.13
CA SER A 152 -16.23 -8.72 -3.86
C SER A 152 -14.76 -8.93 -4.24
N ILE A 153 -13.95 -9.49 -3.33
CA ILE A 153 -12.56 -9.88 -3.61
C ILE A 153 -12.52 -10.90 -4.75
N ALA A 154 -13.33 -11.97 -4.67
CA ALA A 154 -13.35 -13.01 -5.68
C ALA A 154 -13.77 -12.49 -7.07
N THR A 155 -14.80 -11.66 -7.12
CA THR A 155 -15.26 -10.99 -8.34
C THR A 155 -14.15 -10.14 -8.96
N LEU A 156 -13.48 -9.33 -8.14
CA LEU A 156 -12.38 -8.49 -8.61
C LEU A 156 -11.25 -9.33 -9.22
N PHE A 157 -10.74 -10.33 -8.49
CA PHE A 157 -9.60 -11.11 -8.98
C PHE A 157 -9.95 -12.07 -10.13
N LYS A 158 -11.23 -12.46 -10.27
CA LYS A 158 -11.73 -13.16 -11.48
C LYS A 158 -11.57 -12.28 -12.73
N VAL A 159 -11.71 -10.96 -12.60
CA VAL A 159 -11.50 -9.99 -13.69
C VAL A 159 -10.03 -9.59 -13.84
N ILE A 160 -9.34 -9.26 -12.74
CA ILE A 160 -7.98 -8.71 -12.79
C ILE A 160 -6.92 -9.71 -13.27
N ILE A 161 -7.01 -10.99 -12.87
CA ILE A 161 -6.00 -12.00 -13.23
C ILE A 161 -5.93 -12.22 -14.76
N PRO A 162 -7.04 -12.41 -15.49
CA PRO A 162 -7.03 -12.49 -16.96
C PRO A 162 -6.43 -11.27 -17.66
N LEU A 163 -6.57 -10.07 -17.08
CA LEU A 163 -6.11 -8.81 -17.67
C LEU A 163 -4.59 -8.59 -17.57
N LEU A 164 -3.87 -9.40 -16.77
CA LEU A 164 -2.40 -9.37 -16.70
C LEU A 164 -1.74 -9.62 -18.06
N GLY A 165 -2.40 -10.37 -18.95
CA GLY A 165 -1.90 -10.64 -20.30
C GLY A 165 -2.07 -9.48 -21.29
N SER A 166 -2.84 -8.45 -20.94
CA SER A 166 -3.16 -7.34 -21.84
C SER A 166 -2.07 -6.26 -21.82
N PRO A 167 -1.52 -5.85 -22.98
CA PRO A 167 -0.51 -4.79 -23.03
C PRO A 167 -0.98 -3.44 -22.50
N GLN A 168 -2.25 -3.09 -22.71
CA GLN A 168 -2.81 -1.78 -22.32
C GLN A 168 -3.37 -1.76 -20.89
N LEU A 169 -3.85 -2.91 -20.40
CA LEU A 169 -4.51 -3.03 -19.09
C LEU A 169 -3.61 -3.63 -18.01
N GLY A 170 -2.54 -4.32 -18.41
CA GLY A 170 -1.66 -5.06 -17.50
C GLY A 170 -1.02 -4.19 -16.42
N ALA A 171 -0.62 -2.95 -16.75
CA ALA A 171 -0.04 -2.03 -15.77
C ALA A 171 -1.02 -1.68 -14.63
N TRP A 172 -2.30 -1.43 -14.97
CA TRP A 172 -3.35 -1.13 -14.00
C TRP A 172 -3.78 -2.37 -13.22
N ALA A 173 -3.90 -3.52 -13.90
CA ALA A 173 -4.18 -4.79 -13.25
C ALA A 173 -3.11 -5.10 -12.19
N CYS A 174 -1.82 -5.05 -12.56
CA CYS A 174 -0.72 -5.23 -11.61
C CYS A 174 -0.74 -4.21 -10.47
N ALA A 175 -1.04 -2.93 -10.75
CA ALA A 175 -1.11 -1.90 -9.72
C ALA A 175 -2.22 -2.19 -8.69
N ILE A 176 -3.42 -2.61 -9.13
CA ILE A 176 -4.52 -3.02 -8.24
C ILE A 176 -4.09 -4.17 -7.34
N ILE A 177 -3.46 -5.21 -7.91
CA ILE A 177 -2.93 -6.33 -7.13
C ILE A 177 -1.94 -5.84 -6.07
N ALA A 178 -0.97 -5.00 -6.46
CA ALA A 178 0.08 -4.51 -5.57
C ALA A 178 -0.48 -3.69 -4.41
N LEU A 179 -1.36 -2.74 -4.72
CA LEU A 179 -1.89 -1.79 -3.75
C LEU A 179 -2.88 -2.45 -2.78
N LEU A 180 -3.81 -3.28 -3.29
CA LEU A 180 -4.77 -3.97 -2.43
C LEU A 180 -4.13 -5.05 -1.55
N ALA A 181 -3.12 -5.76 -2.04
CA ALA A 181 -2.38 -6.72 -1.22
C ALA A 181 -1.65 -6.05 -0.04
N ARG A 182 -1.32 -4.76 -0.15
CA ARG A 182 -0.69 -3.96 0.92
C ARG A 182 -1.70 -3.27 1.83
N ALA A 183 -2.80 -2.79 1.27
CA ALA A 183 -3.83 -2.06 2.00
C ALA A 183 -4.75 -3.00 2.81
N SER A 184 -5.16 -4.14 2.24
CA SER A 184 -6.10 -5.09 2.87
C SER A 184 -5.47 -6.44 3.15
N LYS A 185 -5.40 -6.81 4.44
CA LYS A 185 -4.97 -8.15 4.89
C LYS A 185 -5.89 -9.26 4.38
N SER A 186 -7.18 -8.97 4.19
CA SER A 186 -8.16 -9.93 3.64
C SER A 186 -7.81 -10.28 2.20
N VAL A 187 -7.43 -9.28 1.40
CA VAL A 187 -6.98 -9.49 0.01
C VAL A 187 -5.67 -10.27 -0.03
N GLU A 188 -4.70 -9.91 0.80
CA GLU A 188 -3.42 -10.63 0.89
C GLU A 188 -3.65 -12.12 1.21
N SER A 189 -4.51 -12.41 2.18
CA SER A 189 -4.85 -13.78 2.61
C SER A 189 -5.60 -14.54 1.53
N TYR A 190 -6.53 -13.88 0.83
CA TYR A 190 -7.26 -14.46 -0.29
C TYR A 190 -6.29 -14.85 -1.42
N LEU A 191 -5.42 -13.93 -1.85
CA LEU A 191 -4.45 -14.18 -2.92
C LEU A 191 -3.53 -15.36 -2.59
N LYS A 192 -3.01 -15.43 -1.36
CA LYS A 192 -2.14 -16.52 -0.92
C LYS A 192 -2.84 -17.87 -0.83
N SER A 193 -4.17 -17.89 -0.68
CA SER A 193 -4.96 -19.12 -0.61
C SER A 193 -5.52 -19.59 -1.96
N GLN A 194 -5.39 -18.78 -3.02
CA GLN A 194 -5.90 -19.15 -4.35
C GLN A 194 -5.07 -20.27 -5.01
N PRO A 195 -5.72 -21.30 -5.61
CA PRO A 195 -5.02 -22.34 -6.37
C PRO A 195 -4.21 -21.79 -7.56
N SER A 196 -4.63 -20.64 -8.11
CA SER A 196 -4.00 -19.97 -9.25
C SER A 196 -2.78 -19.10 -8.87
N ILE A 197 -2.38 -19.05 -7.59
CA ILE A 197 -1.30 -18.16 -7.13
C ILE A 197 0.04 -18.40 -7.86
N LEU A 198 0.35 -19.66 -8.22
CA LEU A 198 1.54 -20.00 -9.00
C LEU A 198 1.45 -19.50 -10.45
N GLN A 199 0.25 -19.47 -11.02
CA GLN A 199 0.02 -18.89 -12.35
C GLN A 199 0.19 -17.37 -12.30
N VAL A 200 -0.38 -16.71 -11.28
CA VAL A 200 -0.18 -15.28 -11.05
C VAL A 200 1.30 -14.95 -10.90
N LYS A 201 2.06 -15.76 -10.15
CA LYS A 201 3.52 -15.61 -10.03
C LYS A 201 4.20 -15.66 -11.40
N LYS A 202 3.91 -16.68 -12.20
CA LYS A 202 4.50 -16.86 -13.55
C LYS A 202 4.20 -15.68 -14.46
N GLU A 203 2.97 -15.18 -14.46
CA GLU A 203 2.59 -14.02 -15.27
C GLU A 203 3.29 -12.74 -14.81
N LEU A 204 3.33 -12.46 -13.50
CA LEU A 204 4.05 -11.29 -12.98
C LEU A 204 5.54 -11.35 -13.34
N THR A 205 6.19 -12.52 -13.20
CA THR A 205 7.60 -12.70 -13.61
C THR A 205 7.80 -12.48 -15.11
N ARG A 206 6.87 -12.93 -15.96
CA ARG A 206 6.90 -12.67 -17.40
C ARG A 206 6.82 -11.16 -17.70
N LEU A 207 5.95 -10.44 -17.00
CA LEU A 207 5.75 -9.00 -17.16
C LEU A 207 6.96 -8.15 -16.74
N LEU A 208 7.85 -8.67 -15.87
CA LEU A 208 9.12 -7.99 -15.54
C LEU A 208 10.07 -7.87 -16.75
N SER A 209 9.88 -8.68 -17.79
CA SER A 209 10.64 -8.61 -19.05
C SER A 209 9.94 -7.77 -20.14
N SER A 210 8.86 -7.04 -19.78
CA SER A 210 8.14 -6.17 -20.71
C SER A 210 9.00 -4.97 -21.14
N GLN A 211 8.75 -4.46 -22.35
CA GLN A 211 9.33 -3.20 -22.82
C GLN A 211 8.66 -1.97 -22.18
N ASP A 212 7.42 -2.14 -21.69
CA ASP A 212 6.69 -1.06 -21.04
C ASP A 212 7.10 -0.95 -19.57
N ILE A 213 7.79 0.15 -19.27
CA ILE A 213 8.24 0.56 -17.94
C ILE A 213 7.09 0.57 -16.91
N MET A 214 5.88 0.99 -17.29
CA MET A 214 4.73 1.06 -16.39
C MET A 214 4.32 -0.34 -15.93
N VAL A 215 4.29 -1.27 -16.89
CA VAL A 215 4.00 -2.69 -16.63
C VAL A 215 5.09 -3.30 -15.74
N VAL A 216 6.36 -3.04 -16.03
CA VAL A 216 7.47 -3.57 -15.22
C VAL A 216 7.41 -3.08 -13.78
N ASN A 217 7.22 -1.78 -13.56
CA ASN A 217 7.14 -1.21 -12.21
C ASN A 217 5.93 -1.76 -11.43
N SER A 218 4.74 -1.78 -12.05
CA SER A 218 3.55 -2.36 -11.41
C SER A 218 3.71 -3.85 -11.12
N ALA A 219 4.29 -4.62 -12.04
CA ALA A 219 4.54 -6.05 -11.84
C ALA A 219 5.55 -6.30 -10.72
N LEU A 220 6.60 -5.47 -10.62
CA LEU A 220 7.59 -5.54 -9.54
C LEU A 220 6.93 -5.23 -8.18
N ALA A 221 6.11 -4.19 -8.11
CA ALA A 221 5.37 -3.83 -6.89
C ALA A 221 4.37 -4.93 -6.47
N ALA A 222 3.68 -5.55 -7.43
CA ALA A 222 2.76 -6.66 -7.16
C ALA A 222 3.52 -7.92 -6.71
N HIS A 223 4.62 -8.23 -7.36
CA HIS A 223 5.45 -9.39 -7.02
C HIS A 223 6.02 -9.25 -5.60
N THR A 224 6.51 -8.06 -5.24
CA THR A 224 7.07 -7.78 -3.90
C THR A 224 6.02 -7.74 -2.79
N ALA A 225 4.77 -7.37 -3.11
CA ALA A 225 3.67 -7.37 -2.16
C ALA A 225 3.24 -8.80 -1.78
N ILE A 226 3.17 -9.71 -2.75
CA ILE A 226 2.62 -11.06 -2.55
C ILE A 226 3.70 -12.09 -2.19
N PHE A 227 4.85 -12.02 -2.87
CA PHE A 227 5.86 -13.06 -2.81
C PHE A 227 7.10 -12.58 -2.05
N PRO A 228 7.71 -13.45 -1.22
CA PRO A 228 8.99 -13.14 -0.62
C PRO A 228 10.06 -13.03 -1.72
N VAL A 229 10.60 -11.83 -1.93
CA VAL A 229 11.80 -11.64 -2.73
C VAL A 229 13.00 -12.20 -1.96
N GLY A 230 13.70 -13.14 -2.59
CA GLY A 230 14.92 -13.77 -2.05
C GLY A 230 16.17 -12.94 -2.36
N ASN A 231 17.17 -13.56 -2.97
CA ASN A 231 18.49 -12.95 -3.26
C ASN A 231 18.45 -11.75 -4.24
N GLU A 232 17.33 -11.49 -4.91
CA GLU A 232 17.17 -10.42 -5.89
C GLU A 232 16.67 -9.09 -5.28
N SER A 233 16.61 -9.01 -3.95
CA SER A 233 16.10 -7.83 -3.24
C SER A 233 16.89 -6.55 -3.60
N ALA A 234 18.22 -6.63 -3.71
CA ALA A 234 19.06 -5.49 -4.08
C ALA A 234 18.77 -5.00 -5.52
N THR A 235 18.65 -5.92 -6.48
CA THR A 235 18.33 -5.57 -7.87
C THR A 235 16.94 -4.92 -7.98
N SER A 236 15.98 -5.41 -7.18
CA SER A 236 14.60 -4.90 -7.15
C SER A 236 14.53 -3.49 -6.56
N ILE A 237 15.30 -3.21 -5.49
CA ILE A 237 15.45 -1.85 -4.94
C ILE A 237 16.09 -0.94 -5.98
N HIS A 238 17.17 -1.37 -6.62
CA HIS A 238 17.85 -0.56 -7.64
C HIS A 238 16.91 -0.19 -8.81
N ALA A 239 16.12 -1.16 -9.29
CA ALA A 239 15.10 -0.91 -10.31
C ALA A 239 14.03 0.08 -9.83
N ALA A 240 13.52 -0.07 -8.61
CA ALA A 240 12.54 0.83 -8.03
C ALA A 240 13.08 2.27 -7.87
N ILE A 241 14.35 2.44 -7.48
CA ILE A 241 14.97 3.77 -7.40
C ILE A 241 15.11 4.39 -8.79
N ASN A 242 15.47 3.60 -9.81
CA ASN A 242 15.47 4.08 -11.19
C ASN A 242 14.07 4.53 -11.64
N PHE A 243 13.00 3.83 -11.25
CA PHE A 243 11.62 4.23 -11.53
C PHE A 243 11.23 5.55 -10.84
N ILE A 244 11.75 5.84 -9.65
CA ILE A 244 11.55 7.14 -8.98
C ILE A 244 12.12 8.30 -9.80
N THR A 245 13.26 8.10 -10.48
CA THR A 245 13.91 9.15 -11.28
C THR A 245 13.22 9.44 -12.60
N GLN A 246 12.30 8.57 -13.05
CA GLN A 246 11.65 8.69 -14.34
C GLN A 246 10.42 9.59 -14.27
N ASN A 247 10.31 10.51 -15.22
CA ASN A 247 9.10 11.30 -15.43
C ASN A 247 8.14 10.53 -16.35
N GLY A 248 7.20 9.81 -15.75
CA GLY A 248 6.19 9.01 -16.46
C GLY A 248 4.82 9.68 -16.47
N LYS A 249 4.00 9.40 -17.50
CA LYS A 249 2.57 9.77 -17.53
C LYS A 249 1.70 8.92 -16.61
N PHE A 250 2.28 7.93 -15.94
CA PHE A 250 1.59 6.98 -15.09
C PHE A 250 1.52 7.51 -13.65
N VAL A 251 0.33 7.88 -13.21
CA VAL A 251 0.08 8.56 -11.92
C VAL A 251 0.57 7.77 -10.70
N LEU A 252 0.62 6.43 -10.78
CA LEU A 252 1.02 5.55 -9.68
C LEU A 252 2.51 5.18 -9.69
N MET A 253 3.30 5.70 -10.64
CA MET A 253 4.68 5.27 -10.88
C MET A 253 5.56 5.38 -9.62
N LYS A 254 5.63 6.58 -9.02
CA LYS A 254 6.48 6.82 -7.84
C LYS A 254 5.93 6.18 -6.58
N GLN A 255 4.61 6.04 -6.47
CA GLN A 255 3.98 5.33 -5.35
C GLN A 255 4.35 3.84 -5.33
N LEU A 256 4.22 3.15 -6.47
CA LEU A 256 4.55 1.71 -6.57
C LEU A 256 6.05 1.45 -6.38
N ALA A 257 6.90 2.38 -6.85
CA ALA A 257 8.34 2.32 -6.66
C ALA A 257 8.70 2.53 -5.17
N ARG A 258 8.14 3.54 -4.51
CA ARG A 258 8.23 3.75 -3.05
C ARG A 258 7.85 2.48 -2.31
N ASP A 259 6.69 1.92 -2.63
CA ASP A 259 6.14 0.74 -1.98
C ASP A 259 7.09 -0.46 -2.09
N THR A 260 7.71 -0.66 -3.26
CA THR A 260 8.73 -1.67 -3.48
C THR A 260 9.95 -1.46 -2.58
N ILE A 261 10.48 -0.24 -2.53
CA ILE A 261 11.64 0.10 -1.69
C ILE A 261 11.32 -0.16 -0.21
N LEU A 262 10.16 0.31 0.27
CA LEU A 262 9.77 0.16 1.67
C LEU A 262 9.56 -1.30 2.08
N SER A 263 9.09 -2.16 1.17
CA SER A 263 8.97 -3.61 1.45
C SER A 263 10.29 -4.36 1.49
N LEU A 264 11.33 -3.82 0.84
CA LEU A 264 12.62 -4.49 0.70
C LEU A 264 13.73 -3.85 1.54
N LYS A 265 13.48 -2.70 2.18
CA LYS A 265 14.47 -1.92 2.95
C LYS A 265 15.20 -2.73 4.03
N ASP A 266 14.52 -3.71 4.63
CA ASP A 266 15.07 -4.57 5.69
C ASP A 266 15.85 -5.77 5.14
N LYS A 267 15.68 -6.09 3.84
CA LYS A 267 16.28 -7.26 3.18
C LYS A 267 17.56 -6.93 2.41
N ALA A 268 17.71 -5.69 1.94
CA ALA A 268 18.90 -5.25 1.23
C ALA A 268 19.22 -3.79 1.59
N PRO A 269 20.48 -3.47 1.95
CA PRO A 269 20.86 -2.11 2.27
C PRO A 269 20.89 -1.23 1.01
N LEU A 270 20.50 0.03 1.16
CA LEU A 270 20.63 1.02 0.08
C LEU A 270 22.07 1.56 0.01
N ALA A 271 22.61 1.70 -1.19
CA ALA A 271 23.94 2.29 -1.38
C ALA A 271 23.90 3.82 -1.19
N PRO A 272 25.00 4.47 -0.75
CA PRO A 272 25.03 5.93 -0.56
C PRO A 272 24.65 6.74 -1.81
N ARG A 273 25.03 6.26 -3.00
CA ARG A 273 24.65 6.87 -4.28
C ARG A 273 23.14 6.84 -4.50
N GLU A 274 22.48 5.76 -4.10
CA GLU A 274 21.03 5.59 -4.24
C GLU A 274 20.27 6.54 -3.30
N LEU A 275 20.80 6.78 -2.09
CA LEU A 275 20.25 7.77 -1.17
C LEU A 275 20.35 9.20 -1.71
N LEU A 276 21.47 9.55 -2.36
CA LEU A 276 21.63 10.84 -3.04
C LEU A 276 20.66 10.99 -4.23
N VAL A 277 20.40 9.91 -4.96
CA VAL A 277 19.40 9.90 -6.04
C VAL A 277 18.00 10.15 -5.48
N LEU A 278 17.63 9.55 -4.35
CA LEU A 278 16.35 9.81 -3.70
C LEU A 278 16.19 11.26 -3.25
N LEU A 279 17.23 11.86 -2.67
CA LEU A 279 17.24 13.28 -2.31
C LEU A 279 17.04 14.16 -3.55
N THR A 280 17.89 14.02 -4.55
CA THR A 280 17.81 14.84 -5.77
C THR A 280 16.49 14.65 -6.54
N SER A 281 15.83 13.50 -6.41
CA SER A 281 14.52 13.24 -7.02
C SER A 281 13.38 14.08 -6.43
N ILE A 282 13.51 14.60 -5.20
CA ILE A 282 12.52 15.53 -4.63
C ILE A 282 12.45 16.80 -5.47
N LEU A 283 13.60 17.41 -5.76
CA LEU A 283 13.68 18.67 -6.51
C LEU A 283 13.23 18.54 -7.96
N ASN A 284 13.30 17.33 -8.51
CA ASN A 284 12.90 17.01 -9.89
C ASN A 284 11.42 16.60 -10.01
N SER A 285 10.67 16.53 -8.91
CA SER A 285 9.29 16.06 -8.85
C SER A 285 8.34 17.17 -8.40
N ASN A 286 7.07 17.09 -8.81
CA ASN A 286 6.00 18.00 -8.38
C ASN A 286 4.74 17.22 -7.98
N GLY A 287 3.83 17.84 -7.21
CA GLY A 287 2.54 17.25 -6.83
C GLY A 287 2.66 15.94 -6.05
N ALA A 288 1.73 15.01 -6.30
CA ALA A 288 1.69 13.70 -5.65
C ALA A 288 3.01 12.90 -5.78
N ASP A 289 3.68 13.04 -6.92
CA ASP A 289 4.97 12.42 -7.19
C ASP A 289 6.05 12.85 -6.20
N ALA A 290 6.18 14.15 -5.95
CA ALA A 290 7.13 14.67 -4.95
C ALA A 290 6.77 14.19 -3.55
N TYR A 291 5.48 14.18 -3.22
CA TYR A 291 5.00 13.68 -1.93
C TYR A 291 5.42 12.23 -1.69
N PHE A 292 5.26 11.33 -2.66
CA PHE A 292 5.65 9.93 -2.50
C PHE A 292 7.16 9.74 -2.35
N VAL A 293 7.99 10.57 -2.99
CA VAL A 293 9.45 10.52 -2.79
C VAL A 293 9.81 11.00 -1.39
N ILE A 294 9.26 12.12 -0.93
CA ILE A 294 9.49 12.65 0.42
C ILE A 294 9.04 11.64 1.47
N ASP A 295 7.85 11.07 1.30
CA ASP A 295 7.31 10.09 2.23
C ASP A 295 8.11 8.76 2.22
N CYS A 296 8.66 8.36 1.06
CA CYS A 296 9.64 7.27 1.00
C CYS A 296 10.85 7.54 1.90
N ILE A 297 11.45 8.72 1.80
CA ILE A 297 12.63 9.11 2.61
C ILE A 297 12.25 9.18 4.09
N ARG A 298 11.09 9.74 4.43
CA ARG A 298 10.60 9.81 5.81
C ARG A 298 10.48 8.43 6.46
N GLN A 299 10.06 7.40 5.72
CA GLN A 299 9.88 6.04 6.25
C GLN A 299 11.15 5.16 6.22
N LEU A 300 12.24 5.68 5.67
CA LEU A 300 13.57 5.05 5.64
C LEU A 300 14.39 5.39 6.90
N ASN A 301 13.81 5.15 8.08
CA ASN A 301 14.32 5.60 9.39
C ASN A 301 15.80 5.25 9.65
N ILE A 302 16.24 4.05 9.25
CA ILE A 302 17.62 3.58 9.45
C ILE A 302 18.66 4.38 8.64
N TYR A 303 18.22 5.16 7.65
CA TYR A 303 19.07 5.94 6.76
C TYR A 303 19.03 7.45 7.05
N HIS A 304 18.26 7.93 8.03
CA HIS A 304 18.11 9.37 8.31
C HIS A 304 19.44 10.07 8.59
N THR A 305 20.37 9.44 9.32
CA THR A 305 21.72 9.99 9.54
C THR A 305 22.50 10.15 8.22
N GLN A 306 22.34 9.21 7.29
CA GLN A 306 23.02 9.26 6.00
C GLN A 306 22.39 10.32 5.08
N PHE A 307 21.08 10.50 5.15
CA PHE A 307 20.40 11.61 4.48
C PHE A 307 20.84 12.96 5.03
N ALA A 308 20.94 13.12 6.36
CA ALA A 308 21.45 14.36 6.98
C ALA A 308 22.89 14.67 6.50
N ASN A 309 23.78 13.67 6.51
CA ASN A 309 25.14 13.82 5.98
C ASN A 309 25.15 14.17 4.48
N GLY A 310 24.28 13.54 3.68
CA GLY A 310 24.13 13.83 2.26
C GLY A 310 23.71 15.29 2.02
N ILE A 311 22.79 15.80 2.84
CA ILE A 311 22.31 17.19 2.77
C ILE A 311 23.37 18.19 3.21
N LYS A 312 24.23 17.87 4.20
CA LYS A 312 25.35 18.74 4.60
C LYS A 312 26.47 18.81 3.56
N THR A 313 26.81 17.66 2.99
CA THR A 313 27.91 17.55 2.02
C THR A 313 27.57 18.09 0.64
N THR A 314 26.31 18.47 0.42
CA THR A 314 25.81 19.03 -0.83
C THR A 314 25.15 20.38 -0.54
N ASP A 315 25.17 21.32 -1.49
CA ASP A 315 24.41 22.59 -1.37
C ASP A 315 22.87 22.37 -1.49
N TYR A 316 22.40 21.16 -1.15
CA TYR A 316 21.04 20.70 -1.36
C TYR A 316 20.05 21.33 -0.39
N LEU A 317 20.45 21.63 0.86
CA LEU A 317 19.52 22.20 1.85
C LEU A 317 18.94 23.53 1.38
N VAL A 318 19.76 24.39 0.79
CA VAL A 318 19.32 25.68 0.22
C VAL A 318 18.30 25.47 -0.90
N SER A 319 18.57 24.50 -1.78
CA SER A 319 17.68 24.16 -2.89
C SER A 319 16.36 23.55 -2.40
N LEU A 320 16.40 22.71 -1.37
CA LEU A 320 15.22 22.13 -0.74
C LEU A 320 14.36 23.20 -0.06
N VAL A 321 14.97 24.10 0.69
CA VAL A 321 14.26 25.20 1.35
C VAL A 321 13.61 26.13 0.31
N ASP A 322 14.33 26.47 -0.77
CA ASP A 322 13.76 27.25 -1.87
C ASP A 322 12.60 26.51 -2.55
N TYR A 323 12.75 25.21 -2.79
CA TYR A 323 11.71 24.34 -3.34
C TYR A 323 10.45 24.34 -2.47
N ILE A 324 10.57 24.14 -1.15
CA ILE A 324 9.42 24.15 -0.23
C ILE A 324 8.73 25.52 -0.26
N SER A 325 9.51 26.60 -0.24
CA SER A 325 8.94 27.95 -0.30
C SER A 325 8.15 28.16 -1.59
N LYS A 326 8.65 27.65 -2.73
CA LYS A 326 8.06 27.81 -4.07
C LYS A 326 6.95 26.84 -4.43
N CYS A 327 6.86 25.72 -3.75
CA CYS A 327 5.92 24.66 -4.09
C CYS A 327 4.46 25.16 -4.01
N GLU A 328 3.70 24.92 -5.07
CA GLU A 328 2.27 25.26 -5.15
C GLU A 328 1.40 24.24 -4.39
N TYR A 329 1.94 23.05 -4.13
CA TYR A 329 1.24 21.97 -3.45
C TYR A 329 1.53 22.01 -1.94
N ASP A 330 0.52 22.39 -1.17
CA ASP A 330 0.64 22.55 0.28
C ASP A 330 1.02 21.25 0.99
N PHE A 331 0.44 20.13 0.56
CA PHE A 331 0.75 18.80 1.12
C PHE A 331 2.20 18.37 0.89
N VAL A 332 2.83 18.80 -0.20
CA VAL A 332 4.25 18.55 -0.48
C VAL A 332 5.10 19.40 0.46
N SER A 333 4.74 20.68 0.61
CA SER A 333 5.44 21.63 1.48
C SER A 333 5.45 21.14 2.93
N ILE A 334 4.30 20.74 3.46
CA ILE A 334 4.18 20.16 4.81
C ILE A 334 5.01 18.90 4.95
N SER A 335 4.89 17.95 4.01
CA SER A 335 5.62 16.68 4.08
C SER A 335 7.13 16.90 4.06
N ALA A 336 7.61 17.87 3.28
CA ALA A 336 9.02 18.24 3.22
C ALA A 336 9.48 18.95 4.51
N CYS A 337 8.66 19.81 5.11
CA CYS A 337 8.95 20.40 6.42
C CYS A 337 9.05 19.34 7.52
N HIS A 338 8.16 18.34 7.53
CA HIS A 338 8.27 17.21 8.46
C HIS A 338 9.55 16.41 8.23
N LEU A 339 9.99 16.21 6.97
CA LEU A 339 11.27 15.59 6.68
C LEU A 339 12.43 16.41 7.26
N LEU A 340 12.42 17.74 7.07
CA LEU A 340 13.46 18.61 7.64
C LEU A 340 13.51 18.53 9.16
N GLN A 341 12.36 18.57 9.84
CA GLN A 341 12.30 18.44 11.29
C GLN A 341 12.87 17.11 11.78
N ILE A 342 12.55 15.99 11.12
CA ILE A 342 13.12 14.68 11.43
C ILE A 342 14.65 14.69 11.28
N LEU A 343 15.17 15.30 10.22
CA LEU A 343 16.60 15.33 9.96
C LEU A 343 17.36 16.22 10.96
N VAL A 344 16.76 17.34 11.39
CA VAL A 344 17.31 18.22 12.43
C VAL A 344 17.33 17.53 13.79
N GLU A 345 16.32 16.72 14.13
CA GLU A 345 16.36 15.92 15.36
C GLU A 345 17.53 14.93 15.37
N ILE A 346 17.85 14.33 14.22
CA ILE A 346 18.97 13.38 14.09
C ILE A 346 20.31 14.10 14.08
N ASP A 347 20.38 15.28 13.46
CA ASP A 347 21.57 16.10 13.37
C ASP A 347 21.26 17.59 13.58
N PRO A 348 21.36 18.09 14.83
CA PRO A 348 21.04 19.47 15.17
C PRO A 348 21.93 20.50 14.47
N THR A 349 23.08 20.09 13.95
CA THR A 349 24.04 21.01 13.30
C THR A 349 23.76 21.18 11.80
N LEU A 350 22.69 20.57 11.26
CA LEU A 350 22.30 20.59 9.85
C LEU A 350 22.20 22.01 9.25
N PHE A 351 21.78 22.99 10.05
CA PHE A 351 21.58 24.37 9.60
C PHE A 351 22.74 25.31 9.94
N GLN A 352 23.72 24.91 10.77
CA GLN A 352 24.75 25.82 11.33
C GLN A 352 25.79 26.32 10.32
N GLU A 353 26.05 25.57 9.25
CA GLU A 353 27.10 25.88 8.27
C GLU A 353 26.57 26.57 7.00
N ILE A 354 25.27 26.90 6.97
CA ILE A 354 24.63 27.46 5.78
C ILE A 354 24.68 28.98 5.84
N PRO A 355 25.07 29.67 4.75
CA PRO A 355 24.97 31.12 4.66
C PRO A 355 23.49 31.56 4.69
N CYS A 356 22.92 31.70 5.89
CA CYS A 356 21.50 31.92 6.12
C CYS A 356 21.02 33.32 5.73
N ASN A 357 21.93 34.29 5.64
CA ASN A 357 21.64 35.72 5.45
C ASN A 357 20.89 36.03 4.14
N LYS A 358 20.89 35.12 3.15
CA LYS A 358 20.08 35.26 1.91
C LYS A 358 18.82 34.41 1.88
N ILE A 359 18.74 33.39 2.73
CA ILE A 359 17.63 32.44 2.74
C ILE A 359 16.53 32.94 3.67
N PHE A 360 16.90 33.42 4.86
CA PHE A 360 15.94 33.97 5.82
C PHE A 360 15.15 35.14 5.20
N ALA A 361 15.83 36.20 4.79
CA ALA A 361 15.21 37.36 4.15
C ALA A 361 14.31 36.96 2.96
N LYS A 362 14.72 35.99 2.15
CA LYS A 362 13.92 35.53 1.00
C LYS A 362 12.62 34.85 1.41
N ILE A 363 12.65 34.00 2.44
CA ILE A 363 11.46 33.30 2.94
C ILE A 363 10.55 34.26 3.70
N PHE A 364 11.13 35.13 4.52
CA PHE A 364 10.38 36.10 5.30
C PHE A 364 9.70 37.15 4.41
N ASN A 365 10.40 37.67 3.39
CA ASN A 365 9.78 38.54 2.38
C ASN A 365 8.66 37.82 1.62
N ARG A 366 8.77 36.51 1.41
CA ARG A 366 7.68 35.73 0.82
C ARG A 366 6.46 35.72 1.74
N PHE A 367 6.65 35.49 3.04
CA PHE A 367 5.57 35.62 4.02
C PHE A 367 4.91 37.01 3.98
N ALA A 368 5.71 38.08 3.94
CA ALA A 368 5.22 39.46 3.89
C ALA A 368 4.44 39.78 2.59
N THR A 369 4.75 39.10 1.49
CA THR A 369 4.14 39.33 0.17
C THR A 369 3.02 38.34 -0.18
N LEU A 370 2.72 37.38 0.69
CA LEU A 370 1.69 36.38 0.44
C LEU A 370 0.29 37.04 0.45
N PRO A 371 -0.63 36.61 -0.45
CA PRO A 371 -2.01 37.09 -0.43
C PRO A 371 -2.72 36.74 0.89
N GLU A 372 -3.68 37.57 1.31
CA GLU A 372 -4.50 37.31 2.51
C GLU A 372 -5.29 35.99 2.46
N LYS A 373 -5.51 35.42 1.26
CA LYS A 373 -6.21 34.15 1.04
C LYS A 373 -5.27 32.94 0.93
N THR A 374 -4.03 33.06 1.39
CA THR A 374 -3.10 31.92 1.40
C THR A 374 -3.63 30.81 2.32
N SER A 375 -3.41 29.56 1.92
CA SER A 375 -3.77 28.39 2.73
C SER A 375 -2.99 28.37 4.06
N VAL A 376 -3.63 27.81 5.08
CA VAL A 376 -3.07 27.71 6.43
C VAL A 376 -1.81 26.83 6.39
N GLU A 377 -1.89 25.73 5.66
CA GLU A 377 -0.85 24.73 5.43
C GLU A 377 0.43 25.32 4.83
N LYS A 378 0.29 26.30 3.92
CA LYS A 378 1.44 26.99 3.33
C LYS A 378 2.13 27.90 4.34
N LEU A 379 1.35 28.62 5.15
CA LEU A 379 1.89 29.46 6.22
C LEU A 379 2.58 28.60 7.28
N GLU A 380 2.00 27.47 7.67
CA GLU A 380 2.62 26.51 8.59
C GLU A 380 3.98 26.05 8.07
N SER A 381 4.06 25.69 6.79
CA SER A 381 5.32 25.29 6.15
C SER A 381 6.38 26.39 6.21
N ILE A 382 6.00 27.64 5.98
CA ILE A 382 6.91 28.80 6.04
C ILE A 382 7.40 29.04 7.47
N PHE A 383 6.51 29.06 8.46
CA PHE A 383 6.89 29.29 9.85
C PHE A 383 7.76 28.16 10.40
N ILE A 384 7.52 26.90 10.02
CA ILE A 384 8.42 25.79 10.39
C ILE A 384 9.85 26.07 9.89
N ILE A 385 10.02 26.50 8.63
CA ILE A 385 11.35 26.80 8.10
C ILE A 385 11.98 28.00 8.81
N LEU A 386 11.21 29.07 9.04
CA LEU A 386 11.71 30.25 9.75
C LEU A 386 12.18 29.91 11.17
N ILE A 387 11.43 29.10 11.91
CA ILE A 387 11.81 28.61 13.25
C ILE A 387 13.13 27.83 13.16
N LEU A 388 13.25 26.88 12.22
CA LEU A 388 14.48 26.08 12.05
C LEU A 388 15.70 26.94 11.69
N LEU A 389 15.52 28.00 10.90
CA LEU A 389 16.60 28.93 10.55
C LEU A 389 17.07 29.74 11.76
N VAL A 390 16.15 30.31 12.54
CA VAL A 390 16.47 31.14 13.72
C VAL A 390 17.08 30.31 14.85
N GLN A 391 16.58 29.11 15.10
CA GLN A 391 17.08 28.24 16.17
C GLN A 391 18.54 27.81 15.98
N ASN A 392 18.96 27.65 14.71
CA ASN A 392 20.24 27.04 14.39
C ASN A 392 21.27 28.06 13.87
N ASN A 393 20.88 29.32 13.62
CA ASN A 393 21.78 30.36 13.11
C ASN A 393 21.55 31.70 13.79
N SER A 394 22.63 32.46 13.98
CA SER A 394 22.53 33.87 14.32
C SER A 394 21.99 34.66 13.12
N LEU A 395 20.94 35.46 13.33
CA LEU A 395 20.43 36.36 12.30
C LEU A 395 21.45 37.47 12.00
N SER A 396 21.51 37.90 10.74
CA SER A 396 22.34 39.05 10.34
C SER A 396 21.66 40.37 10.71
N GLU A 397 22.42 41.47 10.76
CA GLU A 397 21.87 42.81 11.03
C GLU A 397 20.74 43.16 10.04
N ASP A 398 20.92 42.86 8.75
CA ASP A 398 19.90 43.06 7.71
C ASP A 398 18.60 42.26 7.98
N ASP A 399 18.72 41.02 8.48
CA ASP A 399 17.57 40.17 8.81
C ASP A 399 16.82 40.70 10.04
N VAL A 400 17.55 41.25 11.03
CA VAL A 400 16.99 41.90 12.22
C VAL A 400 16.24 43.18 11.81
N ASP A 401 16.84 44.03 10.97
CA ASP A 401 16.18 45.24 10.46
C ASP A 401 14.89 44.92 9.67
N LEU A 402 14.90 43.83 8.89
CA LEU A 402 13.71 43.35 8.19
C LEU A 402 12.59 42.92 9.16
N LEU A 403 12.94 42.17 10.21
CA LEU A 403 11.99 41.75 11.25
C LEU A 403 11.39 42.95 11.99
N GLN A 404 12.21 43.96 12.28
CA GLN A 404 11.75 45.17 12.95
C GLN A 404 10.81 45.98 12.06
N THR A 405 11.08 46.04 10.75
CA THR A 405 10.23 46.75 9.77
C THR A 405 8.84 46.10 9.66
N GLU A 406 8.80 44.76 9.66
CA GLU A 406 7.55 43.98 9.48
C GLU A 406 6.93 43.51 10.80
N GLU A 407 7.36 44.03 11.95
CA GLU A 407 6.87 43.63 13.28
C GLU A 407 5.34 43.67 13.35
N ASN A 408 4.74 44.78 12.90
CA ASN A 408 3.29 44.97 12.99
C ASN A 408 2.52 43.99 12.10
N TYR A 409 3.06 43.64 10.94
CA TYR A 409 2.46 42.65 10.06
C TYR A 409 2.45 41.26 10.72
N LEU A 410 3.60 40.85 11.30
CA LEU A 410 3.74 39.58 12.01
C LEU A 410 2.76 39.46 13.20
N PHE A 411 2.68 40.48 14.06
CA PHE A 411 1.78 40.46 15.21
C PHE A 411 0.30 40.56 14.82
N THR A 412 -0.03 41.26 13.73
CA THR A 412 -1.40 41.29 13.21
C THR A 412 -1.81 39.93 12.66
N CYS A 413 -0.89 39.28 11.93
CA CYS A 413 -1.08 37.91 11.44
C CYS A 413 -1.30 36.93 12.60
N PHE A 414 -0.51 37.06 13.68
CA PHE A 414 -0.65 36.24 14.88
C PHE A 414 -2.06 36.33 15.48
N VAL A 415 -2.55 37.55 15.73
CA VAL A 415 -3.90 37.77 16.30
C VAL A 415 -4.98 37.24 15.35
N ARG A 416 -4.88 37.54 14.06
CA ARG A 416 -5.84 37.08 13.04
C ARG A 416 -5.99 35.56 13.02
N HIS A 417 -4.90 34.80 13.09
CA HIS A 417 -4.98 33.34 13.04
C HIS A 417 -5.49 32.73 14.34
N ILE A 418 -5.30 33.40 15.49
CA ILE A 418 -5.96 33.03 16.75
C ILE A 418 -7.48 33.22 16.62
N GLU A 419 -7.93 34.36 16.08
CA GLU A 419 -9.37 34.65 15.88
C GLU A 419 -10.03 33.70 14.88
N LEU A 420 -9.28 33.25 13.87
CA LEU A 420 -9.73 32.24 12.90
C LEU A 420 -9.67 30.80 13.44
N ASN A 421 -9.30 30.59 14.70
CA ASN A 421 -9.15 29.27 15.35
C ASN A 421 -8.14 28.33 14.67
N ASN A 422 -7.13 28.87 13.99
CA ASN A 422 -6.06 28.07 13.39
C ASN A 422 -5.05 27.68 14.47
N ALA A 423 -5.35 26.62 15.23
CA ALA A 423 -4.62 26.28 16.44
C ALA A 423 -3.12 26.07 16.20
N TYR A 424 -2.75 25.19 15.26
CA TYR A 424 -1.34 24.83 15.05
C TYR A 424 -0.53 25.97 14.44
N LEU A 425 -1.06 26.66 13.43
CA LEU A 425 -0.42 27.86 12.88
C LEU A 425 -0.21 28.95 13.94
N SER A 426 -1.20 29.21 14.81
CA SER A 426 -1.06 30.19 15.89
C SER A 426 0.07 29.81 16.84
N LEU A 427 0.20 28.53 17.16
CA LEU A 427 1.30 28.01 17.98
C LEU A 427 2.67 28.15 17.29
N LEU A 428 2.75 27.93 15.97
CA LEU A 428 3.98 28.14 15.20
C LEU A 428 4.39 29.61 15.19
N ILE A 429 3.44 30.53 14.98
CA ILE A 429 3.72 31.97 15.00
C ILE A 429 4.20 32.39 16.40
N PHE A 430 3.54 31.91 17.46
CA PHE A 430 3.98 32.14 18.84
C PHE A 430 5.42 31.64 19.06
N ARG A 431 5.72 30.41 18.64
CA ARG A 431 7.06 29.83 18.76
C ARG A 431 8.12 30.64 18.00
N PHE A 432 7.80 31.08 16.79
CA PHE A 432 8.69 31.92 15.99
C PHE A 432 8.97 33.27 16.65
N ILE A 433 7.93 33.95 17.15
CA ILE A 433 8.07 35.22 17.88
C ILE A 433 8.97 35.02 19.11
N ASP A 434 8.76 33.92 19.84
CA ASP A 434 9.54 33.59 21.02
C ASP A 434 11.03 33.35 20.71
N GLU A 435 11.36 32.66 19.61
CA GLU A 435 12.76 32.55 19.16
C GLU A 435 13.38 33.91 18.82
N CYS A 436 12.58 34.85 18.29
CA CYS A 436 13.03 36.21 17.97
C CYS A 436 13.21 37.11 19.21
N VAL A 437 12.72 36.72 20.40
CA VAL A 437 12.86 37.49 21.65
C VAL A 437 14.33 37.71 22.03
N THR A 438 15.20 36.78 21.63
CA THR A 438 16.65 36.91 21.79
C THR A 438 17.21 38.19 21.16
N TYR A 439 16.61 38.67 20.07
CA TYR A 439 16.96 39.91 19.38
C TYR A 439 16.07 41.08 19.80
N PHE A 440 14.79 40.83 20.10
CA PHE A 440 13.80 41.84 20.49
C PHE A 440 13.15 41.53 21.85
N PRO A 441 13.79 41.88 22.98
CA PRO A 441 13.25 41.57 24.31
C PRO A 441 11.83 42.09 24.56
N ASN A 442 11.46 43.21 23.94
CA ASN A 442 10.13 43.81 24.07
C ASN A 442 9.02 42.95 23.47
N TRP A 443 9.32 42.11 22.47
CA TRP A 443 8.34 41.24 21.82
C TRP A 443 7.75 40.22 22.79
N LYS A 444 8.51 39.81 23.82
CA LYS A 444 8.04 38.91 24.88
C LYS A 444 6.84 39.48 25.65
N SER A 445 6.92 40.77 26.00
CA SER A 445 5.83 41.44 26.72
C SER A 445 4.55 41.52 25.86
N ARG A 446 4.72 41.79 24.56
CA ARG A 446 3.62 41.89 23.59
C ARG A 446 2.99 40.53 23.31
N SER A 447 3.78 39.48 23.09
CA SER A 447 3.28 38.13 22.85
C SER A 447 2.54 37.56 24.06
N ASN A 448 3.06 37.78 25.26
CA ASN A 448 2.39 37.37 26.50
C ASN A 448 1.06 38.10 26.70
N ARG A 449 1.01 39.41 26.40
CA ARG A 449 -0.26 40.16 26.48
C ARG A 449 -1.29 39.59 25.52
N ILE A 450 -0.91 39.30 24.27
CA ILE A 450 -1.79 38.66 23.29
C ILE A 450 -2.25 37.29 23.79
N ALA A 451 -1.35 36.48 24.36
CA ALA A 451 -1.70 35.16 24.89
C ALA A 451 -2.75 35.23 26.02
N ILE A 452 -2.75 36.30 26.84
CA ILE A 452 -3.74 36.56 27.89
C ILE A 452 -5.06 37.07 27.32
N GLU A 453 -4.99 38.02 26.38
CA GLU A 453 -6.15 38.75 25.85
C GLU A 453 -6.93 37.95 24.79
N THR A 454 -6.38 36.85 24.28
CA THR A 454 -6.95 36.08 23.16
C THR A 454 -7.22 34.61 23.50
N GLN A 455 -7.74 33.85 22.53
CA GLN A 455 -8.08 32.43 22.69
C GLN A 455 -6.88 31.47 22.49
N LEU A 456 -5.63 31.97 22.60
CA LEU A 456 -4.46 31.14 22.37
C LEU A 456 -4.37 29.94 23.32
N LEU A 457 -4.61 30.13 24.62
CA LEU A 457 -4.56 29.04 25.62
C LEU A 457 -5.56 27.91 25.34
N PRO A 458 -6.86 28.20 25.03
CA PRO A 458 -7.78 27.19 24.52
C PRO A 458 -7.27 26.43 23.29
N LEU A 459 -6.69 27.14 22.32
CA LEU A 459 -6.15 26.51 21.11
C LEU A 459 -4.97 25.58 21.44
N ILE A 460 -4.08 25.97 22.35
CA ILE A 460 -2.98 25.13 22.83
C ILE A 460 -3.52 23.88 23.53
N ASN A 461 -4.52 24.01 24.40
CA ASN A 461 -5.16 22.85 25.04
C ASN A 461 -5.81 21.93 24.01
N ASN A 462 -6.45 22.48 22.98
CA ASN A 462 -7.04 21.69 21.89
C ASN A 462 -5.97 20.86 21.17
N ILE A 463 -4.80 21.43 20.87
CA ILE A 463 -3.68 20.69 20.25
C ILE A 463 -3.23 19.53 21.14
N LEU A 464 -3.07 19.76 22.45
CA LEU A 464 -2.65 18.71 23.38
C LEU A 464 -3.66 17.57 23.52
N GLN A 465 -4.95 17.85 23.34
CA GLN A 465 -6.01 16.85 23.43
C GLN A 465 -6.25 16.09 22.12
N THR A 466 -6.11 16.76 20.97
CA THR A 466 -6.57 16.23 19.67
C THR A 466 -5.45 15.89 18.70
N SER A 467 -4.29 16.54 18.80
CA SER A 467 -3.22 16.37 17.82
C SER A 467 -2.51 15.03 17.98
N ARG A 468 -2.13 14.44 16.85
CA ARG A 468 -1.23 13.27 16.79
C ARG A 468 0.18 13.66 16.34
N ASN A 469 0.42 14.93 16.03
CA ASN A 469 1.72 15.41 15.56
C ASN A 469 2.62 15.66 16.78
N LYS A 470 3.74 14.91 16.86
CA LYS A 470 4.76 15.05 17.91
C LYS A 470 5.22 16.50 18.06
N TYR A 471 5.54 17.19 16.96
CA TYR A 471 6.05 18.56 16.99
C TYR A 471 5.01 19.56 17.48
N ALA A 472 3.75 19.37 17.10
CA ALA A 472 2.66 20.22 17.59
C ALA A 472 2.48 20.08 19.11
N ILE A 473 2.57 18.85 19.61
CA ILE A 473 2.49 18.56 21.05
C ILE A 473 3.72 19.15 21.77
N GLU A 474 4.91 18.97 21.23
CA GLU A 474 6.16 19.50 21.81
C GLU A 474 6.15 21.02 21.89
N PHE A 475 5.77 21.71 20.81
CA PHE A 475 5.63 23.17 20.80
C PHE A 475 4.53 23.64 21.76
N ALA A 476 3.44 22.87 21.90
CA ALA A 476 2.37 23.20 22.83
C ALA A 476 2.86 23.10 24.29
N TYR A 477 3.60 22.04 24.62
CA TYR A 477 4.24 21.90 25.93
C TYR A 477 5.25 23.00 26.20
N TYR A 478 6.07 23.34 25.20
CA TYR A 478 7.01 24.44 25.30
C TYR A 478 6.27 25.76 25.61
N ALA A 479 5.24 26.09 24.84
CA ALA A 479 4.46 27.31 25.02
C ALA A 479 3.79 27.37 26.40
N ILE A 480 3.27 26.25 26.90
CA ILE A 480 2.73 26.17 28.26
C ILE A 480 3.83 26.41 29.29
N SER A 481 4.96 25.72 29.18
CA SER A 481 6.07 25.86 30.13
C SER A 481 6.56 27.30 30.20
N ASP A 482 6.69 27.94 29.04
CA ASP A 482 7.13 29.32 28.92
C ASP A 482 6.10 30.29 29.53
N LEU A 483 4.82 30.19 29.16
CA LEU A 483 3.75 31.06 29.70
C LEU A 483 3.55 30.85 31.21
N PHE A 484 3.63 29.62 31.70
CA PHE A 484 3.44 29.30 33.13
C PHE A 484 4.60 29.77 34.00
N SER A 485 5.83 29.81 33.46
CA SER A 485 6.96 30.37 34.18
C SER A 485 6.79 31.86 34.52
N GLN A 486 5.92 32.56 33.79
CA GLN A 486 5.74 34.01 33.85
C GLN A 486 4.58 34.43 34.77
N SER A 487 3.50 33.66 34.88
CA SER A 487 2.35 34.03 35.72
C SER A 487 1.50 32.82 36.15
N SER A 488 1.11 32.81 37.43
CA SER A 488 0.19 31.83 38.00
C SER A 488 -1.22 31.90 37.40
N HIS A 489 -1.62 33.04 36.84
CA HIS A 489 -2.92 33.18 36.17
C HIS A 489 -3.06 32.27 34.94
N PHE A 490 -1.95 31.97 34.26
CA PHE A 490 -1.97 31.02 33.14
C PHE A 490 -2.27 29.61 33.61
N TYR A 491 -1.70 29.20 34.75
CA TYR A 491 -1.92 27.88 35.34
C TYR A 491 -3.41 27.68 35.71
N GLU A 492 -4.01 28.65 36.40
CA GLU A 492 -5.44 28.62 36.75
C GLU A 492 -6.34 28.63 35.51
N SER A 493 -6.02 29.47 34.51
CA SER A 493 -6.78 29.57 33.26
C SER A 493 -6.74 28.26 32.48
N MET A 494 -5.57 27.62 32.39
CA MET A 494 -5.43 26.33 31.73
C MET A 494 -6.14 25.21 32.47
N ILE A 495 -6.04 25.13 33.81
CA ILE A 495 -6.83 24.15 34.57
C ILE A 495 -8.33 24.32 34.29
N LYS A 496 -8.82 25.56 34.28
CA LYS A 496 -10.23 25.85 33.97
C LYS A 496 -10.59 25.40 32.56
N ILE A 497 -9.76 25.72 31.55
CA ILE A 497 -9.97 25.33 30.15
C ILE A 497 -9.95 23.80 30.00
N THR A 498 -8.93 23.12 30.54
CA THR A 498 -8.81 21.65 30.48
C THR A 498 -9.99 20.98 31.17
N THR A 499 -10.40 21.47 32.35
CA THR A 499 -11.55 20.94 33.10
C THR A 499 -12.84 21.12 32.30
N THR A 500 -13.07 22.31 31.74
CA THR A 500 -14.26 22.60 30.92
C THR A 500 -14.29 21.76 29.65
N SER A 501 -13.16 21.62 28.96
CA SER A 501 -13.02 20.79 27.76
C SER A 501 -13.29 19.32 28.07
N ASN A 502 -12.73 18.80 29.15
CA ASN A 502 -12.96 17.42 29.58
C ASN A 502 -14.42 17.16 29.98
N ILE A 503 -15.08 18.12 30.63
CA ILE A 503 -16.51 18.03 30.94
C ILE A 503 -17.32 17.99 29.65
N SER A 504 -17.06 18.88 28.69
CA SER A 504 -17.77 18.89 27.40
C SER A 504 -17.57 17.59 26.61
N ALA A 505 -16.34 17.05 26.57
CA ALA A 505 -16.05 15.78 25.92
C ALA A 505 -16.76 14.61 26.59
N TYR A 506 -16.89 14.64 27.92
CA TYR A 506 -17.66 13.64 28.67
C TYR A 506 -19.16 13.73 28.36
N GLU A 507 -19.72 14.93 28.30
CA GLU A 507 -21.12 15.16 27.93
C GLU A 507 -21.43 14.71 26.50
N ASP A 508 -20.56 14.99 25.54
CA ASP A 508 -20.75 14.58 24.14
C ASP A 508 -20.60 13.07 23.96
N LYS A 509 -19.67 12.45 24.68
CA LYS A 509 -19.57 10.99 24.75
C LYS A 509 -20.83 10.39 25.36
N TYR A 510 -21.38 11.00 26.41
CA TYR A 510 -22.62 10.56 27.04
C TYR A 510 -23.82 10.67 26.10
N LYS A 511 -23.96 11.79 25.36
CA LYS A 511 -24.98 11.96 24.32
C LYS A 511 -24.84 10.92 23.21
N SER A 512 -23.63 10.65 22.75
CA SER A 512 -23.35 9.65 21.71
C SER A 512 -23.71 8.23 22.18
N ILE A 513 -23.34 7.87 23.40
CA ILE A 513 -23.72 6.58 24.02
C ILE A 513 -25.24 6.49 24.18
N SER A 514 -25.90 7.57 24.61
CA SER A 514 -27.36 7.64 24.73
C SER A 514 -28.06 7.40 23.38
N LYS A 515 -27.58 8.04 22.32
CA LYS A 515 -28.08 7.83 20.95
C LYS A 515 -27.87 6.38 20.50
N LEU A 516 -26.68 5.82 20.69
CA LEU A 516 -26.38 4.43 20.35
C LEU A 516 -27.28 3.45 21.11
N ASN A 517 -27.51 3.70 22.41
CA ASN A 517 -28.42 2.88 23.23
C ASN A 517 -29.87 2.96 22.74
N SER A 518 -30.31 4.13 22.26
CA SER A 518 -31.64 4.27 21.66
C SER A 518 -31.77 3.47 20.35
N GLU A 519 -30.74 3.47 19.51
CA GLU A 519 -30.68 2.68 18.27
C GLU A 519 -30.64 1.17 18.56
N ILE A 520 -29.84 0.75 19.55
CA ILE A 520 -29.79 -0.65 20.02
C ILE A 520 -31.17 -1.08 20.51
N THR A 521 -31.85 -0.23 21.28
CA THR A 521 -33.20 -0.51 21.79
C THR A 521 -34.20 -0.67 20.63
N GLN A 522 -34.18 0.24 19.66
CA GLN A 522 -35.04 0.18 18.48
C GLN A 522 -34.77 -1.08 17.62
N ASN A 523 -33.50 -1.43 17.43
CA ASN A 523 -33.10 -2.65 16.71
C ASN A 523 -33.50 -3.91 17.47
N THR A 524 -33.41 -3.91 18.80
CA THR A 524 -33.87 -5.03 19.64
C THR A 524 -35.38 -5.25 19.49
N PHE A 525 -36.17 -4.16 19.45
CA PHE A 525 -37.61 -4.24 19.16
C PHE A 525 -37.88 -4.81 17.75
N LYS A 526 -37.15 -4.37 16.73
CA LYS A 526 -37.27 -4.92 15.37
C LYS A 526 -36.93 -6.42 15.31
N ILE A 527 -35.86 -6.84 15.99
CA ILE A 527 -35.47 -8.26 16.07
C ILE A 527 -36.54 -9.08 16.77
N SER A 528 -37.14 -8.56 17.86
CA SER A 528 -38.24 -9.23 18.55
C SER A 528 -39.47 -9.38 17.64
N ALA A 529 -39.85 -8.35 16.91
CA ALA A 529 -40.97 -8.39 15.96
C ALA A 529 -40.73 -9.39 14.82
N LEU A 530 -39.52 -9.39 14.23
CA LEU A 530 -39.12 -10.37 13.21
C LEU A 530 -39.06 -11.80 13.76
N SER A 531 -38.69 -11.97 15.04
CA SER A 531 -38.70 -13.27 15.70
C SER A 531 -40.13 -13.79 15.86
N GLU A 532 -41.09 -12.94 16.23
CA GLU A 532 -42.50 -13.29 16.33
C GLU A 532 -43.12 -13.64 14.96
N GLU A 533 -42.76 -12.89 13.92
CA GLU A 533 -43.16 -13.18 12.55
C GLU A 533 -42.60 -14.53 12.07
N ASN A 534 -41.33 -14.83 12.37
CA ASN A 534 -40.71 -16.11 12.07
C ASN A 534 -41.40 -17.29 12.78
N THR A 535 -41.79 -17.14 14.06
CA THR A 535 -42.57 -18.18 14.75
C THR A 535 -43.95 -18.37 14.11
N ARG A 536 -44.60 -17.28 13.67
CA ARG A 536 -45.88 -17.36 12.97
C ARG A 536 -45.76 -18.09 11.63
N LEU A 537 -44.80 -17.72 10.79
CA LEU A 537 -44.53 -18.38 9.51
C LEU A 537 -44.16 -19.86 9.69
N LYS A 538 -43.37 -20.19 10.72
CA LYS A 538 -43.04 -21.58 11.05
C LYS A 538 -44.27 -22.40 11.42
N ASN A 539 -45.21 -21.82 12.17
CA ASN A 539 -46.48 -22.48 12.51
C ASN A 539 -47.39 -22.67 11.29
N GLU A 540 -47.43 -21.70 10.37
CA GLU A 540 -48.15 -21.84 9.09
C GLU A 540 -47.55 -22.94 8.21
N LEU A 541 -46.22 -23.01 8.13
CA LEU A 541 -45.52 -24.06 7.39
C LEU A 541 -45.85 -25.46 7.93
N GLU A 542 -45.88 -25.64 9.25
CA GLU A 542 -46.24 -26.92 9.87
C GLU A 542 -47.71 -27.30 9.62
N LYS A 543 -48.64 -26.32 9.59
CA LYS A 543 -50.03 -26.58 9.18
C LYS A 543 -50.13 -27.06 7.73
N VAL A 544 -49.43 -26.40 6.81
CA VAL A 544 -49.40 -26.78 5.38
C VAL A 544 -48.76 -28.15 5.20
N LYS A 545 -47.70 -28.48 5.95
CA LYS A 545 -47.12 -29.84 5.93
C LYS A 545 -48.11 -30.88 6.42
N ALA A 546 -48.88 -30.61 7.49
CA ALA A 546 -49.88 -31.53 7.99
C ALA A 546 -51.02 -31.76 6.99
N GLU A 547 -51.50 -30.69 6.32
CA GLU A 547 -52.50 -30.79 5.25
C GLU A 547 -52.00 -31.58 4.04
N ASN A 548 -50.76 -31.34 3.60
CA ASN A 548 -50.16 -32.05 2.47
C ASN A 548 -49.93 -33.54 2.80
N SER A 549 -49.62 -33.86 4.07
CA SER A 549 -49.51 -35.24 4.56
C SER A 549 -50.87 -35.95 4.52
N LYS A 550 -51.95 -35.25 4.88
CA LYS A 550 -53.32 -35.77 4.84
C LYS A 550 -53.79 -36.00 3.40
N LEU A 551 -53.54 -35.06 2.49
CA LEU A 551 -53.86 -35.20 1.06
C LEU A 551 -53.13 -36.37 0.39
N LYS A 552 -51.86 -36.61 0.78
CA LYS A 552 -51.12 -37.79 0.30
C LYS A 552 -51.76 -39.09 0.77
N LEU A 553 -52.20 -39.16 2.03
CA LEU A 553 -52.88 -40.33 2.59
C LEU A 553 -54.23 -40.59 1.88
N ASP A 554 -55.00 -39.53 1.62
CA ASP A 554 -56.29 -39.61 0.91
C ASP A 554 -56.11 -40.06 -0.56
N SER A 555 -55.01 -39.65 -1.21
CA SER A 555 -54.68 -40.12 -2.57
C SER A 555 -54.30 -41.60 -2.62
N ILE A 556 -53.62 -42.11 -1.57
CA ILE A 556 -53.26 -43.53 -1.45
C ILE A 556 -54.52 -44.36 -1.21
N ASN A 557 -55.41 -43.92 -0.33
CA ASN A 557 -56.68 -44.61 -0.06
C ASN A 557 -57.61 -44.66 -1.29
N SER A 558 -57.63 -43.58 -2.08
CA SER A 558 -58.42 -43.53 -3.33
C SER A 558 -57.85 -44.44 -4.43
N SER A 559 -56.54 -44.70 -4.42
CA SER A 559 -55.87 -45.65 -5.33
C SER A 559 -56.21 -47.10 -4.98
N ASP A 560 -56.37 -47.42 -3.69
CA ASP A 560 -56.71 -48.77 -3.23
C ASP A 560 -58.20 -49.12 -3.47
N GLU A 561 -59.13 -48.15 -3.40
CA GLU A 561 -60.53 -48.34 -3.80
C GLU A 561 -60.70 -48.61 -5.31
N LEU A 562 -59.82 -48.02 -6.13
CA LEU A 562 -59.80 -48.19 -7.59
C LEU A 562 -59.25 -49.57 -8.01
N ALA A 563 -58.40 -50.18 -7.17
CA ALA A 563 -57.93 -51.56 -7.35
C ALA A 563 -58.98 -52.61 -6.95
N PHE A 564 -59.82 -52.31 -5.94
CA PHE A 564 -60.91 -53.21 -5.51
C PHE A 564 -62.09 -53.24 -6.49
N THR A 565 -62.42 -52.10 -7.10
CA THR A 565 -63.51 -51.99 -8.10
C THR A 565 -63.16 -52.64 -9.44
N LYS A 566 -61.89 -52.67 -9.85
CA LYS A 566 -61.45 -53.44 -11.03
C LYS A 566 -61.59 -54.96 -10.85
N LYS A 567 -61.38 -55.48 -9.64
CA LYS A 567 -61.47 -56.92 -9.34
C LYS A 567 -62.91 -57.45 -9.25
N ASN A 568 -63.88 -56.58 -8.92
CA ASN A 568 -65.31 -56.94 -8.89
C ASN A 568 -65.98 -56.88 -10.28
N ASN A 569 -65.39 -56.20 -11.26
CA ASN A 569 -65.93 -56.11 -12.61
C ASN A 569 -65.66 -57.38 -13.44
N ASP A 570 -64.55 -58.08 -13.14
CA ASP A 570 -64.19 -59.34 -13.80
C ASP A 570 -65.08 -60.52 -13.35
N ILE A 571 -65.66 -60.47 -12.14
CA ILE A 571 -66.58 -61.49 -11.60
C ILE A 571 -68.03 -61.28 -12.09
N ALA A 572 -68.37 -60.06 -12.55
CA ALA A 572 -69.70 -59.73 -13.08
C ALA A 572 -69.87 -60.10 -14.58
N GLN A 573 -68.77 -60.19 -15.34
CA GLN A 573 -68.80 -60.62 -16.75
C GLN A 573 -69.10 -62.11 -16.93
N GLU A 574 -68.86 -62.95 -15.92
CA GLU A 574 -69.10 -64.40 -15.99
C GLU A 574 -70.59 -64.77 -15.72
N LYS A 575 -71.34 -63.92 -15.01
CA LYS A 575 -72.79 -64.11 -14.76
C LYS A 575 -73.71 -63.60 -15.88
N LEU A 576 -73.18 -62.83 -16.84
CA LEU A 576 -73.95 -62.28 -17.96
C LEU A 576 -74.24 -63.32 -19.07
N SER A 577 -73.46 -64.42 -19.12
CA SER A 577 -73.67 -65.53 -20.06
C SER A 577 -74.96 -66.32 -19.77
N ASP A 578 -75.39 -66.41 -18.51
CA ASP A 578 -76.57 -67.20 -18.11
C ASP A 578 -77.91 -66.44 -18.17
N LEU A 579 -77.90 -65.10 -18.21
CA LEU A 579 -79.14 -64.31 -18.34
C LEU A 579 -79.65 -64.19 -19.78
N THR A 580 -78.83 -64.53 -20.78
CA THR A 580 -79.18 -64.47 -22.22
C THR A 580 -80.31 -65.46 -22.58
N LYS A 581 -80.56 -66.48 -21.75
CA LYS A 581 -81.66 -67.45 -21.93
C LYS A 581 -83.00 -67.00 -21.32
N LYS A 582 -83.04 -65.92 -20.53
CA LYS A 582 -84.28 -65.36 -19.92
C LYS A 582 -84.88 -64.18 -20.71
N PHE A 583 -84.15 -63.66 -21.70
CA PHE A 583 -84.54 -62.51 -22.51
C PHE A 583 -85.67 -62.78 -23.52
N GLN A 584 -85.91 -64.06 -23.87
CA GLN A 584 -86.96 -64.45 -24.83
C GLN A 584 -88.40 -64.44 -24.28
N SER A 585 -88.60 -64.36 -22.95
CA SER A 585 -89.95 -64.32 -22.36
C SER A 585 -90.47 -62.92 -22.03
N LEU A 586 -89.61 -61.89 -22.06
CA LEU A 586 -89.98 -60.49 -21.78
C LEU A 586 -90.29 -59.67 -23.05
N GLN A 587 -90.16 -60.29 -24.23
CA GLN A 587 -90.47 -59.69 -25.52
C GLN A 587 -91.99 -59.50 -25.74
N ASP A 588 -92.83 -60.21 -25.00
CA ASP A 588 -94.30 -60.15 -25.13
C ASP A 588 -94.97 -59.09 -24.22
N GLU A 589 -94.27 -58.58 -23.21
CA GLU A 589 -94.79 -57.54 -22.31
C GLU A 589 -94.63 -56.11 -22.89
N ASN A 590 -93.73 -55.96 -23.86
CA ASN A 590 -93.38 -54.69 -24.52
C ASN A 590 -94.46 -54.14 -25.47
N LYS A 591 -95.47 -54.94 -25.83
CA LYS A 591 -96.62 -54.49 -26.65
C LYS A 591 -97.61 -53.62 -25.87
N ARG A 592 -97.55 -53.62 -24.53
CA ARG A 592 -98.52 -52.95 -23.67
C ARG A 592 -98.14 -51.51 -23.30
N LEU A 593 -96.85 -51.16 -23.37
CA LEU A 593 -96.32 -49.81 -23.11
C LEU A 593 -96.34 -48.88 -24.34
N GLN A 594 -96.76 -49.40 -25.51
CA GLN A 594 -96.87 -48.63 -26.76
C GLN A 594 -97.99 -47.58 -26.77
N LYS A 595 -98.88 -47.57 -25.77
CA LYS A 595 -100.04 -46.67 -25.70
C LYS A 595 -99.83 -45.44 -24.80
N GLU A 596 -98.72 -45.40 -24.04
CA GLU A 596 -98.35 -44.29 -23.15
C GLU A 596 -97.39 -43.28 -23.84
N ASN A 597 -97.01 -43.57 -25.09
CA ASN A 597 -96.01 -42.85 -25.87
C ASN A 597 -96.60 -41.78 -26.81
N GLU A 598 -97.94 -41.68 -26.90
CA GLU A 598 -98.61 -40.68 -27.75
C GLU A 598 -98.66 -39.29 -27.09
N ASP A 599 -98.67 -39.21 -25.75
CA ASP A 599 -98.74 -37.95 -25.00
C ASP A 599 -97.37 -37.28 -24.77
N LEU A 600 -96.26 -37.94 -25.11
CA LEU A 600 -94.88 -37.39 -25.06
C LEU A 600 -94.42 -36.75 -26.39
N SER A 601 -95.24 -36.85 -27.45
CA SER A 601 -94.89 -36.43 -28.83
C SER A 601 -94.76 -34.91 -29.00
N GLU A 602 -95.41 -34.11 -28.16
CA GLU A 602 -95.41 -32.64 -28.29
C GLU A 602 -94.19 -31.96 -27.65
N VAL A 603 -93.57 -32.59 -26.64
CA VAL A 603 -92.33 -32.10 -25.99
C VAL A 603 -91.06 -32.47 -26.77
N VAL A 604 -91.10 -33.56 -27.56
CA VAL A 604 -89.96 -34.04 -28.36
C VAL A 604 -89.66 -33.16 -29.58
N ASN A 605 -90.66 -32.48 -30.15
CA ASN A 605 -90.45 -31.67 -31.36
C ASN A 605 -89.54 -30.45 -31.11
N ASN A 606 -89.54 -29.90 -29.89
CA ASN A 606 -88.67 -28.79 -29.51
C ASN A 606 -87.25 -29.22 -29.07
N ASN A 607 -87.05 -30.47 -28.62
CA ASN A 607 -85.72 -31.01 -28.32
C ASN A 607 -84.99 -31.61 -29.54
N GLY A 608 -85.72 -31.98 -30.61
CA GLY A 608 -85.13 -32.55 -31.83
C GLY A 608 -84.19 -31.63 -32.62
N LEU A 609 -84.32 -30.31 -32.48
CA LEU A 609 -83.41 -29.34 -33.11
C LEU A 609 -82.10 -29.15 -32.33
N ALA A 610 -82.12 -29.34 -31.00
CA ALA A 610 -80.92 -29.27 -30.15
C ALA A 610 -80.08 -30.55 -30.29
N THR A 611 -80.72 -31.72 -30.36
CA THR A 611 -80.01 -33.02 -30.50
C THR A 611 -79.27 -33.15 -31.83
N LYS A 612 -79.77 -32.58 -32.94
CA LYS A 612 -79.07 -32.63 -34.24
C LYS A 612 -77.78 -31.81 -34.29
N ARG A 613 -77.65 -30.73 -33.50
CA ARG A 613 -76.40 -29.96 -33.37
C ARG A 613 -75.38 -30.71 -32.51
N ILE A 614 -75.81 -31.22 -31.36
CA ILE A 614 -74.94 -32.00 -30.45
C ILE A 614 -74.44 -33.29 -31.12
N LEU A 615 -75.22 -33.91 -32.01
CA LEU A 615 -74.81 -35.13 -32.73
C LEU A 615 -73.80 -34.86 -33.86
N HIS A 616 -73.75 -33.62 -34.38
CA HIS A 616 -72.71 -33.20 -35.33
C HIS A 616 -71.40 -32.89 -34.58
N ASP A 617 -71.48 -32.11 -33.49
CA ASP A 617 -70.32 -31.76 -32.66
C ASP A 617 -69.67 -32.99 -32.02
N ASN A 618 -70.47 -33.99 -31.58
CA ASN A 618 -69.95 -35.24 -31.06
C ASN A 618 -69.27 -36.12 -32.12
N LYS A 619 -69.63 -35.97 -33.40
CA LYS A 619 -68.98 -36.72 -34.50
C LYS A 619 -67.61 -36.14 -34.83
N ASP A 620 -67.49 -34.81 -34.78
CA ASP A 620 -66.21 -34.10 -34.98
C ASP A 620 -65.27 -34.31 -33.77
N LEU A 621 -65.81 -34.33 -32.55
CA LEU A 621 -65.06 -34.71 -31.35
C LEU A 621 -64.59 -36.18 -31.40
N TYR A 622 -65.40 -37.11 -31.90
CA TYR A 622 -64.97 -38.51 -32.07
C TYR A 622 -63.83 -38.66 -33.09
N GLN A 623 -63.87 -37.89 -34.18
CA GLN A 623 -62.80 -37.87 -35.17
C GLN A 623 -61.52 -37.24 -34.60
N GLN A 624 -61.62 -36.16 -33.81
CA GLN A 624 -60.48 -35.59 -33.10
C GLN A 624 -59.88 -36.56 -32.07
N ILE A 625 -60.72 -37.27 -31.30
CA ILE A 625 -60.25 -38.26 -30.32
C ILE A 625 -59.51 -39.42 -31.02
N GLN A 626 -59.99 -39.89 -32.19
CA GLN A 626 -59.26 -40.90 -32.97
C GLN A 626 -57.93 -40.36 -33.52
N LEU A 627 -57.87 -39.09 -33.92
CA LEU A 627 -56.63 -38.43 -34.34
C LEU A 627 -55.65 -38.27 -33.18
N TYR A 628 -56.12 -37.90 -31.99
CA TYR A 628 -55.31 -37.83 -30.78
C TYR A 628 -54.79 -39.20 -30.37
N GLN A 629 -55.60 -40.25 -30.39
CA GLN A 629 -55.17 -41.61 -30.05
C GLN A 629 -54.13 -42.18 -31.03
N THR A 630 -54.23 -41.84 -32.32
CA THR A 630 -53.20 -42.22 -33.32
C THR A 630 -51.91 -41.41 -33.14
N THR A 631 -52.02 -40.12 -32.82
CA THR A 631 -50.87 -39.28 -32.47
C THR A 631 -50.18 -39.75 -31.21
N GLU A 632 -50.94 -40.16 -30.19
CA GLU A 632 -50.43 -40.64 -28.91
C GLU A 632 -49.75 -41.99 -29.03
N ARG A 633 -50.29 -42.91 -29.85
CA ARG A 633 -49.57 -44.15 -30.24
C ARG A 633 -48.26 -43.87 -30.97
N SER A 634 -48.21 -42.86 -31.84
CA SER A 634 -46.97 -42.48 -32.52
C SER A 634 -45.94 -41.87 -31.56
N LYS A 635 -46.39 -41.07 -30.57
CA LYS A 635 -45.54 -40.54 -29.50
C LYS A 635 -45.06 -41.64 -28.56
N GLN A 636 -45.91 -42.60 -28.20
CA GLN A 636 -45.55 -43.76 -27.38
C GLN A 636 -44.46 -44.59 -28.06
N LYS A 637 -44.61 -44.84 -29.37
CA LYS A 637 -43.61 -45.53 -30.17
C LYS A 637 -42.29 -44.75 -30.26
N ARG A 638 -42.36 -43.41 -30.37
CA ARG A 638 -41.18 -42.55 -30.33
C ARG A 638 -40.50 -42.53 -28.96
N ILE A 639 -41.28 -42.61 -27.87
CA ILE A 639 -40.76 -42.73 -26.50
C ILE A 639 -40.06 -44.08 -26.33
N GLU A 640 -40.63 -45.17 -26.85
CA GLU A 640 -40.00 -46.50 -26.82
C GLU A 640 -38.67 -46.49 -27.62
N GLU A 641 -38.66 -45.91 -28.83
CA GLU A 641 -37.44 -45.72 -29.62
C GLU A 641 -36.38 -44.88 -28.88
N LEU A 642 -36.78 -43.76 -28.28
CA LEU A 642 -35.87 -42.92 -27.48
C LEU A 642 -35.40 -43.63 -26.21
N THR A 643 -36.23 -44.50 -25.63
CA THR A 643 -35.85 -45.28 -24.44
C THR A 643 -34.85 -46.37 -24.80
N GLU A 644 -34.98 -47.00 -25.96
CA GLU A 644 -33.97 -47.93 -26.49
C GLU A 644 -32.68 -47.20 -26.88
N GLU A 645 -32.74 -46.03 -27.53
CA GLU A 645 -31.57 -45.19 -27.80
C GLU A 645 -30.87 -44.76 -26.51
N LEU A 646 -31.63 -44.40 -25.46
CA LEU A 646 -31.08 -43.99 -24.17
C LEU A 646 -30.47 -45.18 -23.42
N LYS A 647 -31.02 -46.40 -23.57
CA LYS A 647 -30.40 -47.64 -23.07
C LYS A 647 -29.11 -47.96 -23.81
N ALA A 648 -29.10 -47.91 -25.14
CA ALA A 648 -27.90 -48.14 -25.95
C ALA A 648 -26.80 -47.12 -25.62
N ARG A 649 -27.17 -45.85 -25.45
CA ARG A 649 -26.26 -44.77 -25.08
C ARG A 649 -25.79 -44.87 -23.63
N SER A 650 -26.62 -45.37 -22.71
CA SER A 650 -26.24 -45.69 -21.32
C SER A 650 -25.21 -46.83 -21.27
N GLU A 651 -25.38 -47.87 -22.08
CA GLU A 651 -24.41 -48.96 -22.22
C GLU A 651 -23.08 -48.47 -22.83
N GLU A 652 -23.14 -47.57 -23.81
CA GLU A 652 -21.96 -46.90 -24.38
C GLU A 652 -21.27 -46.00 -23.34
N PHE A 653 -22.04 -45.24 -22.56
CA PHE A 653 -21.50 -44.40 -21.48
C PHE A 653 -20.84 -45.25 -20.39
N THR A 654 -21.38 -46.44 -20.11
CA THR A 654 -20.79 -47.38 -19.15
C THR A 654 -19.47 -47.94 -19.68
N LYS A 655 -19.39 -48.28 -20.98
CA LYS A 655 -18.13 -48.67 -21.64
C LYS A 655 -17.09 -47.56 -21.63
N VAL A 656 -17.50 -46.32 -21.89
CA VAL A 656 -16.62 -45.13 -21.83
C VAL A 656 -16.16 -44.88 -20.40
N THR A 657 -17.03 -45.02 -19.39
CA THR A 657 -16.70 -44.86 -17.97
C THR A 657 -15.67 -45.90 -17.52
N ILE A 658 -15.84 -47.16 -17.93
CA ILE A 658 -14.85 -48.23 -17.65
C ILE A 658 -13.51 -47.92 -18.34
N ASN A 659 -13.52 -47.38 -19.57
CA ASN A 659 -12.29 -46.97 -20.25
C ASN A 659 -11.62 -45.76 -19.61
N ILE A 660 -12.38 -44.77 -19.13
CA ILE A 660 -11.86 -43.62 -18.38
C ILE A 660 -11.23 -44.11 -17.06
N GLN A 661 -11.90 -44.99 -16.32
CA GLN A 661 -11.33 -45.57 -15.09
C GLN A 661 -10.04 -46.36 -15.34
N LYS A 662 -9.97 -47.11 -16.45
CA LYS A 662 -8.71 -47.77 -16.86
C LYS A 662 -7.62 -46.77 -17.22
N LYS A 663 -7.97 -45.70 -17.93
CA LYS A 663 -7.02 -44.64 -18.30
C LYS A 663 -6.56 -43.82 -17.11
N ASP A 664 -7.43 -43.55 -16.12
CA ASP A 664 -7.06 -42.90 -14.86
C ASP A 664 -6.13 -43.78 -14.02
N ALA A 665 -6.35 -45.10 -14.00
CA ALA A 665 -5.43 -46.04 -13.35
C ALA A 665 -4.05 -46.06 -14.05
N GLU A 666 -4.02 -46.07 -15.39
CA GLU A 666 -2.78 -45.95 -16.18
C GLU A 666 -2.09 -44.60 -15.94
N LEU A 667 -2.84 -43.51 -15.87
CA LEU A 667 -2.34 -42.16 -15.63
C LEU A 667 -1.78 -42.00 -14.22
N SER A 668 -2.42 -42.59 -13.21
CA SER A 668 -1.93 -42.63 -11.83
C SER A 668 -0.62 -43.43 -11.72
N ILE A 669 -0.49 -44.56 -12.43
CA ILE A 669 0.77 -45.31 -12.52
C ILE A 669 1.85 -44.48 -13.23
N ALA A 670 1.50 -43.77 -14.31
CA ALA A 670 2.43 -42.91 -15.03
C ALA A 670 2.87 -41.70 -14.18
N GLN A 671 1.97 -41.07 -13.42
CA GLN A 671 2.27 -39.99 -12.48
C GLN A 671 3.19 -40.46 -11.36
N ASN A 672 2.96 -41.64 -10.79
CA ASN A 672 3.84 -42.20 -9.77
C ASN A 672 5.24 -42.50 -10.32
N ARG A 673 5.34 -42.96 -11.57
CA ARG A 673 6.62 -43.14 -12.27
C ARG A 673 7.31 -41.80 -12.57
N ALA A 674 6.55 -40.78 -12.97
CA ALA A 674 7.07 -39.43 -13.23
C ALA A 674 7.60 -38.79 -11.94
N SER A 675 6.85 -38.84 -10.84
CA SER A 675 7.28 -38.34 -9.53
C SER A 675 8.52 -39.08 -9.00
N SER A 676 8.60 -40.40 -9.23
CA SER A 676 9.80 -41.18 -8.88
C SER A 676 11.01 -40.80 -9.74
N ALA A 677 10.80 -40.55 -11.04
CA ALA A 677 11.85 -40.09 -11.96
C ALA A 677 12.32 -38.66 -11.64
N GLU A 678 11.40 -37.78 -11.28
CA GLU A 678 11.67 -36.39 -10.90
C GLU A 678 12.43 -36.32 -9.56
N SER A 679 12.07 -37.15 -8.59
CA SER A 679 12.85 -37.32 -7.35
C SER A 679 14.27 -37.84 -7.62
N LYS A 680 14.42 -38.83 -8.52
CA LYS A 680 15.75 -39.32 -8.94
C LYS A 680 16.55 -38.27 -9.69
N TYR A 681 15.90 -37.48 -10.55
CA TYR A 681 16.52 -36.37 -11.28
C TYR A 681 17.01 -35.30 -10.31
N LEU A 682 16.20 -34.91 -9.31
CA LEU A 682 16.58 -33.92 -8.30
C LEU A 682 17.78 -34.39 -7.47
N ILE A 683 17.81 -35.67 -7.08
CA ILE A 683 18.97 -36.26 -6.38
C ILE A 683 20.22 -36.24 -7.27
N LEU A 684 20.09 -36.54 -8.56
CA LEU A 684 21.20 -36.52 -9.51
C LEU A 684 21.69 -35.10 -9.81
N GLU A 685 20.79 -34.13 -9.90
CA GLU A 685 21.11 -32.72 -10.11
C GLU A 685 21.81 -32.14 -8.88
N GLN A 686 21.36 -32.50 -7.68
CA GLN A 686 22.05 -32.16 -6.44
C GLN A 686 23.45 -32.76 -6.37
N LYS A 687 23.60 -34.06 -6.68
CA LYS A 687 24.92 -34.72 -6.76
C LYS A 687 25.83 -34.09 -7.80
N LEU A 688 25.29 -33.72 -8.97
CA LEU A 688 26.05 -33.05 -10.03
C LEU A 688 26.50 -31.64 -9.60
N LYS A 689 25.67 -30.92 -8.85
CA LYS A 689 26.01 -29.61 -8.28
C LYS A 689 27.10 -29.74 -7.22
N GLU A 690 26.98 -30.69 -6.31
CA GLU A 690 28.00 -31.02 -5.30
C GLU A 690 29.33 -31.41 -5.97
N GLN A 691 29.27 -32.18 -7.06
CA GLN A 691 30.44 -32.59 -7.83
C GLN A 691 31.08 -31.41 -8.59
N LYS A 692 30.28 -30.49 -9.15
CA LYS A 692 30.77 -29.25 -9.78
C LYS A 692 31.43 -28.34 -8.75
N ASP A 693 30.88 -28.23 -7.55
CA ASP A 693 31.44 -27.41 -6.48
C ASP A 693 32.73 -28.01 -5.90
N THR A 694 32.80 -29.33 -5.77
CA THR A 694 34.07 -30.02 -5.41
C THR A 694 35.12 -29.88 -6.51
N ASN A 695 34.76 -30.01 -7.79
CA ASN A 695 35.68 -29.76 -8.90
C ASN A 695 36.17 -28.31 -8.94
N LYS A 696 35.30 -27.32 -8.68
CA LYS A 696 35.73 -25.91 -8.56
C LYS A 696 36.69 -25.70 -7.40
N LYS A 697 36.44 -26.33 -6.24
CA LYS A 697 37.36 -26.28 -5.08
C LYS A 697 38.70 -26.94 -5.41
N LEU A 698 38.71 -28.08 -6.09
CA LEU A 698 39.93 -28.76 -6.53
C LEU A 698 40.68 -27.98 -7.60
N CYS A 699 39.99 -27.34 -8.55
CA CYS A 699 40.64 -26.45 -9.54
C CYS A 699 41.29 -25.26 -8.88
N ARG A 700 40.61 -24.59 -7.95
CA ARG A 700 41.21 -23.48 -7.16
C ARG A 700 42.38 -23.95 -6.29
N ALA A 701 42.29 -25.14 -5.70
CA ALA A 701 43.39 -25.72 -4.94
C ALA A 701 44.59 -26.06 -5.84
N ALA A 702 44.34 -26.59 -7.05
CA ALA A 702 45.37 -26.88 -8.04
C ALA A 702 46.03 -25.60 -8.59
N GLU A 703 45.25 -24.56 -8.87
CA GLU A 703 45.75 -23.23 -9.26
C GLU A 703 46.60 -22.63 -8.16
N LYS A 704 46.15 -22.70 -6.90
CA LYS A 704 46.92 -22.23 -5.75
C LYS A 704 48.22 -23.00 -5.57
N ILE A 705 48.20 -24.33 -5.68
CA ILE A 705 49.42 -25.17 -5.62
C ILE A 705 50.36 -24.83 -6.78
N ARG A 706 49.83 -24.55 -7.98
CA ARG A 706 50.63 -24.16 -9.15
C ARG A 706 51.28 -22.79 -8.96
N GLU A 707 50.56 -21.85 -8.37
CA GLU A 707 51.07 -20.52 -8.03
C GLU A 707 52.11 -20.60 -6.91
N ASP A 708 51.86 -21.40 -5.87
CA ASP A 708 52.79 -21.68 -4.78
C ASP A 708 54.06 -22.37 -5.29
N MET A 709 53.95 -23.33 -6.22
CA MET A 709 55.10 -23.96 -6.90
C MET A 709 55.88 -22.94 -7.73
N MET A 710 55.22 -22.11 -8.53
CA MET A 710 55.89 -21.09 -9.34
C MET A 710 56.62 -20.06 -8.46
N ASN A 711 56.02 -19.70 -7.32
CA ASN A 711 56.64 -18.81 -6.33
C ASN A 711 57.80 -19.50 -5.60
N ALA A 712 57.68 -20.78 -5.26
CA ALA A 712 58.74 -21.57 -4.66
C ALA A 712 59.91 -21.75 -5.63
N GLU A 713 59.66 -21.95 -6.92
CA GLU A 713 60.67 -22.07 -7.97
C GLU A 713 61.39 -20.73 -8.20
N LYS A 714 60.66 -19.61 -8.23
CA LYS A 714 61.27 -18.26 -8.21
C LYS A 714 62.14 -18.02 -6.98
N ARG A 715 61.67 -18.43 -5.79
CA ARG A 715 62.46 -18.34 -4.55
C ARG A 715 63.68 -19.25 -4.57
N ALA A 716 63.55 -20.48 -5.08
CA ALA A 716 64.66 -21.43 -5.20
C ALA A 716 65.72 -20.90 -6.16
N ASN A 717 65.33 -20.30 -7.29
CA ASN A 717 66.26 -19.66 -8.22
C ASN A 717 66.95 -18.45 -7.58
N SER A 718 66.21 -17.58 -6.88
CA SER A 718 66.79 -16.46 -6.13
C SER A 718 67.76 -16.94 -5.05
N LEU A 719 67.41 -17.99 -4.30
CA LEU A 719 68.28 -18.57 -3.28
C LEU A 719 69.49 -19.27 -3.89
N SER A 720 69.38 -19.88 -5.07
CA SER A 720 70.50 -20.46 -5.80
C SER A 720 71.49 -19.38 -6.27
N ASP A 721 70.98 -18.23 -6.72
CA ASP A 721 71.80 -17.06 -7.05
C ASP A 721 72.49 -16.49 -5.80
N ASP A 722 71.78 -16.42 -4.68
CA ASP A 722 72.34 -15.94 -3.41
C ASP A 722 73.34 -16.94 -2.81
N ILE A 723 73.09 -18.26 -2.90
CA ILE A 723 74.06 -19.30 -2.53
C ILE A 723 75.31 -19.17 -3.39
N SER A 724 75.19 -18.97 -4.70
CA SER A 724 76.35 -18.78 -5.59
C SER A 724 77.16 -17.53 -5.22
N LYS A 725 76.48 -16.43 -4.83
CA LYS A 725 77.14 -15.21 -4.32
C LYS A 725 77.81 -15.45 -2.97
N ILE A 726 77.15 -16.15 -2.05
CA ILE A 726 77.68 -16.49 -0.73
C ILE A 726 78.86 -17.45 -0.85
N GLU A 727 78.83 -18.44 -1.74
CA GLU A 727 79.97 -19.33 -2.01
C GLU A 727 81.16 -18.55 -2.56
N ALA A 728 80.94 -17.61 -3.48
CA ALA A 728 81.99 -16.73 -3.98
C ALA A 728 82.55 -15.81 -2.88
N GLN A 729 81.70 -15.30 -1.98
CA GLN A 729 82.13 -14.52 -0.82
C GLN A 729 82.87 -15.37 0.22
N ASN A 730 82.38 -16.57 0.53
CA ASN A 730 83.00 -17.51 1.45
C ASN A 730 84.36 -17.96 0.93
N LYS A 731 84.52 -18.18 -0.38
CA LYS A 731 85.83 -18.46 -0.98
C LYS A 731 86.80 -17.28 -0.78
N LYS A 732 86.35 -16.05 -1.04
CA LYS A 732 87.15 -14.83 -0.76
C LYS A 732 87.48 -14.68 0.73
N LEU A 733 86.54 -14.98 1.62
CA LEU A 733 86.74 -14.92 3.07
C LEU A 733 87.67 -16.02 3.56
N LEU A 734 87.63 -17.24 3.01
CA LEU A 734 88.56 -18.32 3.31
C LEU A 734 89.98 -17.97 2.88
N ASP A 735 90.15 -17.42 1.68
CA ASP A 735 91.44 -16.93 1.19
C ASP A 735 91.96 -15.78 2.06
N SER A 736 91.07 -14.88 2.49
CA SER A 736 91.41 -13.80 3.42
C SER A 736 91.72 -14.29 4.83
N GLN A 737 91.01 -15.32 5.33
CA GLN A 737 91.22 -15.91 6.65
C GLN A 737 92.53 -16.68 6.69
N LYS A 738 92.90 -17.38 5.61
CA LYS A 738 94.20 -18.02 5.47
C LYS A 738 95.33 -16.99 5.51
N ASN A 739 95.20 -15.91 4.72
CA ASN A 739 96.14 -14.78 4.78
C ASN A 739 96.21 -14.11 6.16
N LEU A 740 95.08 -13.98 6.86
CA LEU A 740 95.03 -13.43 8.21
C LEU A 740 95.62 -14.38 9.25
N MET A 741 95.44 -15.69 9.12
CA MET A 741 96.10 -16.66 10.00
C MET A 741 97.62 -16.62 9.84
N ASP A 742 98.12 -16.58 8.60
CA ASP A 742 99.56 -16.44 8.33
C ASP A 742 100.12 -15.13 8.92
N LYS A 743 99.35 -14.03 8.83
CA LYS A 743 99.70 -12.76 9.49
C LYS A 743 99.60 -12.83 11.01
N ASN A 744 98.57 -13.47 11.56
CA ASN A 744 98.36 -13.58 13.01
C ASN A 744 99.44 -14.46 13.66
N GLU A 745 99.94 -15.48 12.96
CA GLU A 745 101.08 -16.27 13.42
C GLU A 745 102.37 -15.42 13.45
N LYS A 746 102.58 -14.55 12.45
CA LYS A 746 103.65 -13.53 12.48
C LYS A 746 103.47 -12.54 13.62
N TYR A 747 102.26 -12.01 13.84
CA TYR A 747 102.00 -11.04 14.91
C TYR A 747 102.07 -11.65 16.30
N LYS A 748 101.67 -12.92 16.50
CA LYS A 748 101.86 -13.61 17.78
C LYS A 748 103.34 -13.69 18.16
N LYS A 749 104.23 -13.93 17.19
CA LYS A 749 105.69 -13.87 17.43
C LYS A 749 106.13 -12.47 17.85
N GLN A 750 105.63 -11.41 17.19
CA GLN A 750 105.95 -10.01 17.57
C GLN A 750 105.32 -9.57 18.90
N ILE A 751 104.12 -10.02 19.26
CA ILE A 751 103.46 -9.66 20.53
C ILE A 751 104.22 -10.24 21.73
N VAL A 752 104.83 -11.41 21.58
CA VAL A 752 105.70 -11.96 22.62
C VAL A 752 106.92 -11.05 22.82
N GLU A 753 107.56 -10.58 21.75
CA GLU A 753 108.65 -9.59 21.84
C GLU A 753 108.20 -8.25 22.47
N TYR A 754 107.04 -7.71 22.07
CA TYR A 754 106.55 -6.44 22.60
C TYR A 754 106.05 -6.49 24.05
N ARG A 755 105.53 -7.64 24.52
CA ARG A 755 105.15 -7.79 25.94
C ARG A 755 106.36 -7.72 26.87
N GLU A 756 107.50 -8.23 26.43
CA GLU A 756 108.75 -8.08 27.19
C GLU A 756 109.20 -6.61 27.23
N LEU A 757 108.94 -5.83 26.18
CA LEU A 757 109.20 -4.38 26.15
C LEU A 757 108.21 -3.57 27.00
N ALA A 758 106.91 -3.86 26.95
CA ALA A 758 105.88 -3.13 27.70
C ALA A 758 106.02 -3.27 29.22
N LYS A 759 106.47 -4.44 29.70
CA LYS A 759 106.81 -4.63 31.12
C LYS A 759 107.90 -3.66 31.61
N LYS A 760 108.79 -3.21 30.73
CA LYS A 760 109.79 -2.18 31.05
C LYS A 760 109.18 -0.77 31.13
N ALA A 761 108.17 -0.46 30.31
CA ALA A 761 107.58 0.89 30.21
C ALA A 761 106.51 1.20 31.29
N GLU A 762 105.73 0.21 31.73
CA GLU A 762 104.70 0.45 32.77
C GLU A 762 105.30 0.81 34.13
N GLN A 763 106.55 0.40 34.37
CA GLN A 763 107.35 0.87 35.50
C GLN A 763 107.66 2.38 35.44
N GLU A 764 107.58 3.03 34.27
CA GLU A 764 107.76 4.48 34.10
C GLU A 764 106.46 5.30 34.26
N LYS A 765 105.31 4.82 33.77
CA LYS A 765 104.04 5.58 33.77
C LYS A 765 103.55 5.92 35.19
N ASN A 766 103.70 5.01 36.14
CA ASN A 766 103.29 5.24 37.53
C ASN A 766 103.97 6.46 38.18
N LYS A 767 105.04 7.00 37.58
CA LYS A 767 105.68 8.24 38.02
C LYS A 767 104.94 9.52 37.61
N TRP A 768 104.17 9.53 36.50
CA TRP A 768 103.63 10.76 35.90
C TRP A 768 102.19 11.13 36.35
N GLU A 769 101.33 10.15 36.65
CA GLU A 769 99.91 10.40 37.00
C GLU A 769 99.71 11.21 38.29
N THR A 770 100.69 11.18 39.18
CA THR A 770 100.70 11.96 40.42
C THR A 770 100.74 13.47 40.15
N ILE A 771 101.10 13.92 38.94
CA ILE A 771 101.34 15.33 38.61
C ILE A 771 100.09 16.07 38.08
N ALA A 772 99.18 15.40 37.34
CA ALA A 772 98.14 16.09 36.55
C ALA A 772 96.89 16.57 37.32
N LYS A 773 96.51 15.91 38.41
CA LYS A 773 95.29 16.26 39.20
C LYS A 773 95.33 17.67 39.83
N PHE A 774 96.49 18.31 39.81
CA PHE A 774 96.73 19.66 40.30
C PHE A 774 96.23 20.76 39.33
N ALA A 775 96.12 20.44 38.04
CA ALA A 775 95.74 21.30 36.92
C ALA A 775 94.53 22.24 37.14
N GLN A 776 93.37 21.72 36.76
CA GLN A 776 92.40 22.49 35.97
C GLN A 776 91.50 23.48 36.69
N LYS A 777 91.48 23.46 38.03
CA LYS A 777 90.62 24.24 38.94
C LYS A 777 90.64 25.78 38.72
N VAL A 778 91.35 26.24 37.70
CA VAL A 778 91.69 27.62 37.35
C VAL A 778 90.72 28.27 36.33
N LYS A 779 89.91 27.53 35.56
CA LYS A 779 89.26 28.11 34.36
C LYS A 779 87.90 28.83 34.57
N GLU A 780 87.22 28.65 35.71
CA GLU A 780 85.85 29.16 35.96
C GLU A 780 85.70 30.70 36.10
N CYS A 781 86.77 31.50 36.19
CA CYS A 781 86.67 32.94 36.54
C CYS A 781 86.64 33.98 35.38
N LYS A 782 86.55 33.62 34.08
CA LYS A 782 87.02 34.54 33.01
C LYS A 782 86.01 35.22 32.04
N ARG A 783 84.68 35.11 32.16
CA ARG A 783 83.78 35.78 31.18
C ARG A 783 82.76 36.79 31.72
N GLU A 784 82.79 37.10 33.02
CA GLU A 784 82.07 38.22 33.67
C GLU A 784 82.48 39.64 33.18
N ALA A 785 83.04 39.83 31.98
CA ALA A 785 83.79 41.04 31.61
C ALA A 785 83.36 41.77 30.31
N ALA A 786 82.13 41.63 29.79
CA ALA A 786 81.78 42.29 28.50
C ALA A 786 80.34 42.88 28.35
N GLU A 787 79.57 43.07 29.41
CA GLU A 787 78.23 43.73 29.36
C GLU A 787 78.25 45.28 29.24
N GLU A 788 79.39 45.95 29.08
CA GLU A 788 79.48 47.42 29.05
C GLU A 788 79.81 47.92 27.63
N VAL A 789 79.01 48.81 27.01
CA VAL A 789 79.53 50.09 26.45
C VAL A 789 78.51 51.01 25.69
N PHE A 790 77.52 50.62 24.85
CA PHE A 790 76.64 51.68 24.25
C PHE A 790 75.17 51.32 23.94
N ALA A 791 74.28 51.75 24.86
CA ALA A 791 72.90 52.17 24.62
C ALA A 791 72.61 53.41 25.51
N PRO A 792 72.43 54.60 24.93
CA PRO A 792 71.63 55.69 25.48
C PRO A 792 70.63 56.24 24.44
N MET A 793 69.39 56.59 24.76
CA MET A 793 68.75 56.59 26.08
C MET A 793 67.24 56.38 25.93
N ASN A 794 66.77 55.42 26.76
CA ASN A 794 65.58 55.50 27.60
C ASN A 794 64.21 55.47 26.92
N GLN A 795 63.24 54.73 27.42
CA GLN A 795 63.14 53.83 28.57
C GLN A 795 61.92 52.95 28.26
N CYS A 796 62.04 51.64 28.41
CA CYS A 796 61.63 50.97 29.64
C CYS A 796 60.13 51.14 29.90
N ASN A 797 59.36 50.05 29.82
CA ASN A 797 58.84 49.52 31.06
C ASN A 797 58.18 48.14 30.92
N CYS A 798 58.63 47.28 31.84
CA CYS A 798 57.90 46.27 32.61
C CYS A 798 57.32 45.08 31.82
N LYS A 799 57.92 43.89 31.97
CA LYS A 799 57.76 42.93 33.11
C LYS A 799 56.34 42.39 33.25
N LYS A 800 56.31 41.06 33.47
CA LYS A 800 55.20 40.12 33.74
C LYS A 800 54.90 39.31 32.46
N GLU A 801 55.04 37.99 32.42
CA GLU A 801 55.08 36.92 33.42
C GLU A 801 55.92 35.73 32.93
#